data_AF-A0A1I0QAF1-F1
#
_entry.id   AF-A0A1I0QAF1-F1
#
_cell.length_a   1.000
_cell.length_b   1.000
_cell.length_c   1.000
_cell.angle_alpha   90.00
_cell.angle_beta   90.00
_cell.angle_gamma   90.00
#
_symmetry.space_group_name_H-M   'P 1'
#
loop_
_entity.id
_entity.type
_entity.pdbx_description
1 polymer ?
#
loop_
_entity_poly.entity_id
_entity_poly.type
_entity_poly.pdbx_seq_one_letter_code
_entity_poly.pdbx_strand_id
1 'polypeptide(L)'
;MLGFLSKLFGGNKSERDIKSISPVVQQINEEYEKLQSLPIDELRRKTQDFRARIAAHLATIDKEIAEKQTTADAEEDVTSKDTIYQEIDLLKKDRDKQLEVVLKEILPEAFAVVKEAARRFTNNVTQTVTATDLDRQLAVRKDYVTIEGDKAIWKNSWNAAGSMVTWNMVHYDVQLIGGTVLHQGKIAEMATGEGKTLVSTLPAYLNALAGQGVHIVTVNDYLARRDSEWNGPLFEFLDITVDCIDKHQPNTPERRNAYLADITYGTNNEFGFDYLRDNMVHNPDEMVQRKHHYAMVDEVDSVLVDDARTPLIISGPIPRGEEQEFHALKPRIEYLVEMQKKAANQYLQEAKKLIGEGKDDPKTGGLALMRAWRGLPKSSALIKYLSEPGNRVLLQKAENYYLADQQREMPKVDEGLLFVIEEKQNSVDLTDKGIHLITQGGEDANFFILPDVGSELAEIEKLSVTPEEKLQRKDALLQDFAAKSDRIHSVQQLLKAYTLFDKDVEYVVMDGKVKIVDEQTGRILDGRRYSDGLHQAIEAKENVKVEAATQTFATITLQNFFRMYHKLAGMTGTASTEAGELWEIYKLDVVTIPTNLPISRVDAEDLVYKTKRDKYKAVIDEIKQLQAKGRPVLVGTTSVEVSELLSKMLTFDKVPHNVLNAKQHAREAQIVAEAGLPGAVTIATNMAGRGTDIKLGPGVKEAGGLAIIGTERHESRRVDRQLRGRAGRQGDPGTSQFFVSLEDDLMRMFGSERIAGLMDRMGYKEGEVIQHSMITRSIERAQKKVEENNFGIRKRLLEYDDVMNKQRTVIYAKRNHALFGERLAIDIDNAFYDVAENMVSTHKASGDYEAFKMDAIMNFSIDTKITREELAKTDIPNLASKLYYEGKDNYTRKVNDLISNTLPVIERIHQEQGHQIENISIPFTDGKKGINVLANLQKVVETKGHETMNALERSITLALIDESWKEHLRAMDDLKQSVQSAVYEQKDPLLIYKFEAFNLFKEMDGETSRDIVSFLTKCGIPVNNQEQEAAPEIREGREEKTDMSRMRASHEELAENGSHQNGAPEFQTAEEVKTEPVRHQGPQIGRNDLCPCGSGKKYKQCHGKNA
;
A
#
# COMPACT_ATOMS: atom_id res chain seq x y z
N MET A 1 38.68 -22.73 5.40
CA MET A 1 38.32 -22.54 6.84
C MET A 1 36.82 -22.62 7.10
N LEU A 2 35.95 -21.96 6.32
CA LEU A 2 34.48 -21.96 6.54
C LEU A 2 33.80 -23.34 6.46
N GLY A 3 34.19 -24.21 5.53
CA GLY A 3 33.60 -25.56 5.40
C GLY A 3 33.89 -26.50 6.58
N PHE A 4 35.06 -26.37 7.22
CA PHE A 4 35.45 -27.19 8.36
C PHE A 4 34.70 -26.78 9.64
N LEU A 5 34.54 -25.48 9.88
CA LEU A 5 33.71 -24.95 10.97
C LEU A 5 32.23 -25.30 10.78
N SER A 6 31.68 -25.20 9.56
CA SER A 6 30.28 -25.60 9.31
C SER A 6 30.00 -27.07 9.60
N LYS A 7 30.94 -27.98 9.24
CA LYS A 7 30.80 -29.41 9.52
C LYS A 7 30.94 -29.75 11.01
N LEU A 8 31.75 -29.01 11.77
CA LEU A 8 31.91 -29.21 13.21
C LEU A 8 30.67 -28.82 14.03
N PHE A 9 29.83 -27.90 13.52
CA PHE A 9 28.58 -27.47 14.15
C PHE A 9 27.31 -28.10 13.52
N GLY A 10 27.47 -29.18 12.76
CA GLY A 10 26.33 -29.94 12.21
C GLY A 10 25.70 -29.37 10.94
N GLY A 11 26.44 -28.56 10.17
CA GLY A 11 25.99 -27.95 8.91
C GLY A 11 25.73 -26.45 8.98
N ASN A 12 25.32 -25.84 7.87
CA ASN A 12 24.78 -24.48 7.89
C ASN A 12 23.39 -24.46 8.59
N LYS A 13 22.84 -23.27 8.90
CA LYS A 13 21.56 -23.16 9.63
C LYS A 13 20.43 -23.90 8.91
N SER A 14 20.29 -23.69 7.61
CA SER A 14 19.24 -24.31 6.79
C SER A 14 19.34 -25.84 6.76
N GLU A 15 20.55 -26.41 6.71
CA GLU A 15 20.77 -27.86 6.80
C GLU A 15 20.25 -28.43 8.14
N ARG A 16 20.43 -27.70 9.24
CA ARG A 16 19.89 -28.09 10.55
C ARG A 16 18.36 -28.00 10.59
N ASP A 17 17.78 -26.94 10.03
CA ASP A 17 16.33 -26.80 9.91
C ASP A 17 15.72 -27.94 9.08
N ILE A 18 16.29 -28.25 7.90
CA ILE A 18 15.84 -29.35 7.04
C ILE A 18 15.93 -30.70 7.76
N LYS A 19 17.04 -30.94 8.49
CA LYS A 19 17.22 -32.17 9.26
C LYS A 19 16.16 -32.33 10.36
N SER A 20 15.69 -31.22 10.94
CA SER A 20 14.59 -31.24 11.92
C SER A 20 13.23 -31.58 11.30
N ILE A 21 13.05 -31.28 10.01
CA ILE A 21 11.80 -31.51 9.26
C ILE A 21 11.79 -32.89 8.58
N SER A 22 12.95 -33.50 8.32
CA SER A 22 13.04 -34.79 7.62
C SER A 22 12.19 -35.91 8.23
N PRO A 23 12.08 -36.07 9.57
CA PRO A 23 11.19 -37.06 10.17
C PRO A 23 9.71 -36.82 9.86
N VAL A 24 9.28 -35.55 9.76
CA VAL A 24 7.90 -35.17 9.40
C VAL A 24 7.60 -35.55 7.95
N VAL A 25 8.55 -35.33 7.03
CA VAL A 25 8.40 -35.74 5.62
C VAL A 25 8.27 -37.26 5.50
N GLN A 26 9.04 -38.01 6.28
CA GLN A 26 8.90 -39.45 6.34
C GLN A 26 7.50 -39.86 6.82
N GLN A 27 6.99 -39.27 7.90
CA GLN A 27 5.64 -39.52 8.39
C GLN A 27 4.56 -39.17 7.35
N ILE A 28 4.70 -38.06 6.63
CA ILE A 28 3.79 -37.69 5.54
C ILE A 28 3.76 -38.78 4.47
N ASN A 29 4.93 -39.29 4.07
CA ASN A 29 5.02 -40.34 3.06
C ASN A 29 4.46 -41.68 3.57
N GLU A 30 4.66 -42.03 4.84
CA GLU A 30 4.05 -43.20 5.47
C GLU A 30 2.52 -43.10 5.53
N GLU A 31 1.96 -41.93 5.87
CA GLU A 31 0.51 -41.70 5.81
C GLU A 31 -0.02 -41.72 4.38
N TYR A 32 0.72 -41.13 3.44
CA TYR A 32 0.36 -41.12 2.03
C TYR A 32 0.26 -42.54 1.45
N GLU A 33 1.16 -43.45 1.81
CA GLU A 33 1.08 -44.86 1.42
C GLU A 33 -0.21 -45.53 1.93
N LYS A 34 -0.63 -45.23 3.17
CA LYS A 34 -1.89 -45.77 3.75
C LYS A 34 -3.12 -45.27 3.01
N LEU A 35 -3.10 -44.04 2.48
CA LEU A 35 -4.25 -43.43 1.80
C LEU A 35 -4.46 -43.93 0.37
N GLN A 36 -3.47 -44.59 -0.25
CA GLN A 36 -3.56 -44.98 -1.66
C GLN A 36 -4.68 -46.00 -1.96
N SER A 37 -4.99 -46.86 -0.98
CA SER A 37 -6.05 -47.87 -1.08
C SER A 37 -7.42 -47.36 -0.59
N LEU A 38 -7.47 -46.14 -0.04
CA LEU A 38 -8.67 -45.61 0.58
C LEU A 38 -9.73 -45.24 -0.48
N PRO A 39 -11.02 -45.60 -0.29
CA PRO A 39 -12.10 -45.11 -1.14
C PRO A 39 -12.12 -43.59 -1.23
N ILE A 40 -12.52 -43.06 -2.38
CA ILE A 40 -12.45 -41.60 -2.64
C ILE A 40 -13.37 -40.77 -1.73
N ASP A 41 -14.54 -41.31 -1.39
CA ASP A 41 -15.46 -40.68 -0.43
C ASP A 41 -14.87 -40.64 0.99
N GLU A 42 -14.10 -41.67 1.38
CA GLU A 42 -13.42 -41.70 2.68
C GLU A 42 -12.24 -40.73 2.73
N LEU A 43 -11.53 -40.53 1.61
CA LEU A 43 -10.50 -39.51 1.50
C LEU A 43 -11.08 -38.11 1.73
N ARG A 44 -12.24 -37.80 1.12
CA ARG A 44 -12.94 -36.51 1.32
C ARG A 44 -13.40 -36.33 2.77
N ARG A 45 -13.89 -37.42 3.41
CA ARG A 45 -14.35 -37.36 4.80
C ARG A 45 -13.25 -36.98 5.80
N LYS A 46 -11.97 -37.17 5.46
CA LYS A 46 -10.84 -36.78 6.32
C LYS A 46 -10.89 -35.31 6.75
N THR A 47 -11.37 -34.40 5.92
CA THR A 47 -11.54 -32.99 6.30
C THR A 47 -12.44 -32.82 7.53
N GLN A 48 -13.57 -33.52 7.55
CA GLN A 48 -14.53 -33.49 8.66
C GLN A 48 -13.96 -34.19 9.89
N ASP A 49 -13.23 -35.29 9.71
CA ASP A 49 -12.52 -35.97 10.81
C ASP A 49 -11.47 -35.05 11.47
N PHE A 50 -10.72 -34.27 10.68
CA PHE A 50 -9.75 -33.31 11.20
C PHE A 50 -10.42 -32.13 11.91
N ARG A 51 -11.48 -31.53 11.32
CA ARG A 51 -12.26 -30.46 11.96
C ARG A 51 -12.83 -30.92 13.30
N ALA A 52 -13.36 -32.15 13.39
CA ALA A 52 -13.86 -32.72 14.63
C ALA A 52 -12.75 -32.91 15.69
N ARG A 53 -11.56 -33.37 15.29
CA ARG A 53 -10.39 -33.49 16.19
C ARG A 53 -9.95 -32.14 16.74
N ILE A 54 -9.88 -31.11 15.89
CA ILE A 54 -9.53 -29.74 16.30
C ILE A 54 -10.58 -29.20 17.28
N ALA A 55 -11.86 -29.34 16.97
CA ALA A 55 -12.95 -28.90 17.85
C ALA A 55 -12.92 -29.62 19.20
N ALA A 56 -12.66 -30.93 19.23
CA ALA A 56 -12.52 -31.69 20.46
C ALA A 56 -11.33 -31.23 21.31
N HIS A 57 -10.19 -30.90 20.69
CA HIS A 57 -9.00 -30.40 21.39
C HIS A 57 -9.24 -29.01 22.00
N LEU A 58 -9.98 -28.15 21.31
CA LEU A 58 -10.27 -26.77 21.74
C LEU A 58 -11.52 -26.63 22.62
N ALA A 59 -12.34 -27.68 22.75
CA ALA A 59 -13.64 -27.61 23.43
C ALA A 59 -13.56 -27.05 24.87
N THR A 60 -12.52 -27.42 25.64
CA THR A 60 -12.37 -26.95 27.02
C THR A 60 -12.12 -25.45 27.09
N ILE A 61 -11.18 -24.93 26.29
CA ILE A 61 -10.83 -23.50 26.31
C ILE A 61 -11.92 -22.65 25.65
N ASP A 62 -12.58 -23.17 24.62
CA ASP A 62 -13.71 -22.48 23.96
C ASP A 62 -14.90 -22.35 24.91
N LYS A 63 -15.15 -23.37 25.73
CA LYS A 63 -16.15 -23.32 26.79
C LYS A 63 -15.80 -22.28 27.86
N GLU A 64 -14.55 -22.24 28.33
CA GLU A 64 -14.11 -21.26 29.33
C GLU A 64 -14.24 -19.81 28.84
N ILE A 65 -13.87 -19.57 27.57
CA ILE A 65 -14.04 -18.26 26.92
C ILE A 65 -15.53 -17.87 26.87
N ALA A 66 -16.41 -18.80 26.46
CA ALA A 66 -17.85 -18.53 26.37
C ALA A 66 -18.50 -18.27 27.74
N GLU A 67 -18.10 -19.02 28.78
CA GLU A 67 -18.59 -18.83 30.15
C GLU A 67 -18.14 -17.47 30.72
N LYS A 68 -16.89 -17.07 30.50
CA LYS A 68 -16.40 -15.75 30.90
C LYS A 68 -17.04 -14.62 30.11
N GLN A 69 -17.27 -14.78 28.82
CA GLN A 69 -17.98 -13.78 28.01
C GLN A 69 -19.40 -13.56 28.56
N THR A 70 -20.13 -14.64 28.83
CA THR A 70 -21.48 -14.56 29.43
C THR A 70 -21.45 -13.87 30.80
N THR A 71 -20.39 -14.09 31.58
CA THR A 71 -20.20 -13.44 32.89
C THR A 71 -19.92 -11.94 32.72
N ALA A 72 -19.08 -11.55 31.76
CA ALA A 72 -18.79 -10.15 31.45
C ALA A 72 -20.03 -9.41 30.93
N ASP A 73 -20.87 -10.07 30.12
CA ASP A 73 -22.08 -9.47 29.58
C ASP A 73 -23.12 -9.18 30.68
N ALA A 74 -23.19 -10.04 31.70
CA ALA A 74 -24.09 -9.88 32.86
C ALA A 74 -23.56 -8.97 33.98
N GLU A 75 -22.26 -8.66 33.98
CA GLU A 75 -21.64 -7.80 35.00
C GLU A 75 -21.96 -6.32 34.75
N GLU A 76 -22.42 -5.66 35.83
CA GLU A 76 -22.75 -4.22 35.85
C GLU A 76 -21.58 -3.38 36.35
N ASP A 77 -20.73 -3.95 37.23
CA ASP A 77 -19.54 -3.24 37.72
C ASP A 77 -18.45 -3.15 36.64
N VAL A 78 -18.09 -1.93 36.28
CA VAL A 78 -17.14 -1.60 35.21
C VAL A 78 -15.75 -2.21 35.47
N THR A 79 -15.30 -2.23 36.74
CA THR A 79 -13.95 -2.70 37.11
C THR A 79 -13.85 -4.24 37.07
N SER A 80 -14.87 -4.92 37.60
CA SER A 80 -15.03 -6.37 37.52
C SER A 80 -15.09 -6.82 36.06
N LYS A 81 -15.87 -6.11 35.24
CA LYS A 81 -16.04 -6.38 33.81
C LYS A 81 -14.73 -6.26 33.03
N ASP A 82 -13.92 -5.23 33.27
CA ASP A 82 -12.61 -5.07 32.63
C ASP A 82 -11.67 -6.25 32.97
N THR A 83 -11.66 -6.68 34.22
CA THR A 83 -10.82 -7.81 34.68
C THR A 83 -11.19 -9.09 33.93
N ILE A 84 -12.49 -9.39 33.79
CA ILE A 84 -12.97 -10.57 33.06
C ILE A 84 -12.55 -10.50 31.58
N TYR A 85 -12.66 -9.31 30.98
CA TYR A 85 -12.27 -9.07 29.60
C TYR A 85 -10.77 -9.28 29.34
N GLN A 86 -9.91 -8.86 30.26
CA GLN A 86 -8.47 -9.12 30.19
C GLN A 86 -8.16 -10.62 30.27
N GLU A 87 -8.88 -11.37 31.10
CA GLU A 87 -8.76 -12.84 31.18
C GLU A 87 -9.20 -13.52 29.87
N ILE A 88 -10.30 -13.06 29.26
CA ILE A 88 -10.77 -13.54 27.95
C ILE A 88 -9.68 -13.34 26.88
N ASP A 89 -9.03 -12.18 26.87
CA ASP A 89 -7.98 -11.88 25.90
C ASP A 89 -6.74 -12.79 26.07
N LEU A 90 -6.39 -13.15 27.30
CA LEU A 90 -5.35 -14.14 27.59
C LEU A 90 -5.76 -15.54 27.11
N LEU A 91 -7.00 -15.97 27.40
CA LEU A 91 -7.51 -17.26 26.95
C LEU A 91 -7.58 -17.36 25.42
N LYS A 92 -7.98 -16.30 24.72
CA LYS A 92 -7.97 -16.24 23.24
C LYS A 92 -6.55 -16.47 22.69
N LYS A 93 -5.52 -15.89 23.32
CA LYS A 93 -4.11 -16.12 22.93
C LYS A 93 -3.66 -17.56 23.23
N ASP A 94 -4.08 -18.13 24.35
CA ASP A 94 -3.76 -19.52 24.67
C ASP A 94 -4.50 -20.52 23.78
N ARG A 95 -5.73 -20.19 23.36
CA ARG A 95 -6.48 -20.95 22.34
C ARG A 95 -5.70 -21.02 21.03
N ASP A 96 -5.17 -19.89 20.55
CA ASP A 96 -4.35 -19.86 19.33
C ASP A 96 -3.09 -20.75 19.48
N LYS A 97 -2.45 -20.79 20.67
CA LYS A 97 -1.32 -21.71 20.93
C LYS A 97 -1.75 -23.18 20.90
N GLN A 98 -2.89 -23.52 21.52
CA GLN A 98 -3.41 -24.89 21.51
C GLN A 98 -3.80 -25.34 20.10
N LEU A 99 -4.32 -24.43 19.29
CA LEU A 99 -4.62 -24.68 17.88
C LEU A 99 -3.34 -25.06 17.11
N GLU A 100 -2.22 -24.35 17.31
CA GLU A 100 -0.95 -24.72 16.66
C GLU A 100 -0.44 -26.11 17.07
N VAL A 101 -0.67 -26.53 18.33
CA VAL A 101 -0.30 -27.86 18.80
C VAL A 101 -1.06 -28.94 18.03
N VAL A 102 -2.39 -28.85 17.97
CA VAL A 102 -3.21 -29.86 17.27
C VAL A 102 -3.00 -29.84 15.76
N LEU A 103 -2.78 -28.66 15.15
CA LEU A 103 -2.45 -28.58 13.72
C LEU A 103 -1.13 -29.28 13.40
N LYS A 104 -0.11 -29.16 14.28
CA LYS A 104 1.17 -29.85 14.12
C LYS A 104 1.03 -31.38 14.22
N GLU A 105 0.13 -31.87 15.07
CA GLU A 105 -0.17 -33.30 15.17
C GLU A 105 -0.89 -33.84 13.92
N ILE A 106 -1.82 -33.05 13.37
CA ILE A 106 -2.59 -33.40 12.17
C ILE A 106 -1.77 -33.27 10.87
N LEU A 107 -0.72 -32.43 10.88
CA LEU A 107 0.07 -32.06 9.69
C LEU A 107 0.47 -33.24 8.80
N PRO A 108 1.04 -34.36 9.32
CA PRO A 108 1.45 -35.47 8.46
C PRO A 108 0.29 -36.08 7.67
N GLU A 109 -0.84 -36.30 8.33
CA GLU A 109 -2.05 -36.86 7.73
C GLU A 109 -2.68 -35.87 6.74
N ALA A 110 -2.77 -34.58 7.10
CA ALA A 110 -3.36 -33.56 6.25
C ALA A 110 -2.57 -33.34 4.96
N PHE A 111 -1.24 -33.29 5.04
CA PHE A 111 -0.39 -33.15 3.85
C PHE A 111 -0.49 -34.39 2.95
N ALA A 112 -0.57 -35.58 3.55
CA ALA A 112 -0.79 -36.82 2.82
C ALA A 112 -2.13 -36.83 2.08
N VAL A 113 -3.21 -36.31 2.67
CA VAL A 113 -4.54 -36.17 2.03
C VAL A 113 -4.47 -35.27 0.80
N VAL A 114 -3.84 -34.10 0.91
CA VAL A 114 -3.67 -33.18 -0.23
C VAL A 114 -2.83 -33.82 -1.34
N LYS A 115 -1.71 -34.46 -0.97
CA LYS A 115 -0.84 -35.17 -1.93
C LYS A 115 -1.58 -36.31 -2.64
N GLU A 116 -2.40 -37.07 -1.93
CA GLU A 116 -3.21 -38.15 -2.51
C GLU A 116 -4.33 -37.63 -3.40
N ALA A 117 -5.02 -36.55 -3.01
CA ALA A 117 -6.01 -35.90 -3.86
C ALA A 117 -5.37 -35.41 -5.18
N ALA A 118 -4.21 -34.75 -5.08
CA ALA A 118 -3.45 -34.29 -6.25
C ALA A 118 -3.02 -35.44 -7.18
N ARG A 119 -2.60 -36.59 -6.62
CA ARG A 119 -2.34 -37.82 -7.40
C ARG A 119 -3.56 -38.31 -8.13
N ARG A 120 -4.71 -38.37 -7.46
CA ARG A 120 -5.96 -38.87 -8.06
C ARG A 120 -6.39 -38.01 -9.25
N PHE A 121 -6.38 -36.69 -9.11
CA PHE A 121 -6.65 -35.77 -10.23
C PHE A 121 -5.64 -35.89 -11.38
N THR A 122 -4.38 -36.19 -11.08
CA THR A 122 -3.36 -36.43 -12.11
C THR A 122 -3.63 -37.71 -12.91
N ASN A 123 -4.09 -38.77 -12.24
CA ASN A 123 -4.24 -40.09 -12.87
C ASN A 123 -5.61 -40.32 -13.52
N ASN A 124 -6.65 -39.57 -13.14
CA ASN A 124 -8.01 -39.74 -13.64
C ASN A 124 -8.54 -38.46 -14.27
N VAL A 125 -9.20 -38.57 -15.43
CA VAL A 125 -9.86 -37.43 -16.10
C VAL A 125 -11.06 -36.91 -15.31
N THR A 126 -11.77 -37.82 -14.65
CA THR A 126 -12.91 -37.51 -13.79
C THR A 126 -12.87 -38.30 -12.49
N GLN A 127 -13.39 -37.71 -11.42
CA GLN A 127 -13.66 -38.38 -10.16
C GLN A 127 -15.15 -38.39 -9.89
N THR A 128 -15.69 -39.56 -9.53
CA THR A 128 -17.10 -39.68 -9.12
C THR A 128 -17.13 -39.91 -7.62
N VAL A 129 -17.85 -39.04 -6.92
CA VAL A 129 -17.95 -39.01 -5.46
C VAL A 129 -19.41 -38.80 -5.05
N THR A 130 -19.72 -39.07 -3.79
CA THR A 130 -21.04 -38.75 -3.22
C THR A 130 -21.17 -37.23 -3.08
N ALA A 131 -22.28 -36.66 -3.57
CA ALA A 131 -22.48 -35.22 -3.62
C ALA A 131 -22.73 -34.60 -2.24
N THR A 132 -21.90 -33.63 -1.86
CA THR A 132 -22.09 -32.78 -0.67
C THR A 132 -22.96 -31.55 -1.01
N ASP A 133 -23.37 -30.79 0.00
CA ASP A 133 -24.07 -29.51 -0.22
C ASP A 133 -23.19 -28.49 -0.95
N LEU A 134 -21.89 -28.47 -0.64
CA LEU A 134 -20.91 -27.65 -1.34
C LEU A 134 -20.84 -28.04 -2.83
N ASP A 135 -20.80 -29.34 -3.15
CA ASP A 135 -20.80 -29.81 -4.55
C ASP A 135 -22.02 -29.29 -5.32
N ARG A 136 -23.19 -29.30 -4.67
CA ARG A 136 -24.45 -28.80 -5.27
C ARG A 136 -24.42 -27.30 -5.51
N GLN A 137 -23.85 -26.53 -4.59
CA GLN A 137 -23.69 -25.08 -4.75
C GLN A 137 -22.69 -24.76 -5.87
N LEU A 138 -21.56 -25.48 -5.92
CA LEU A 138 -20.52 -25.28 -6.93
C LEU A 138 -21.01 -25.64 -8.32
N ALA A 139 -21.74 -26.75 -8.49
CA ALA A 139 -22.24 -27.19 -9.79
C ALA A 139 -23.18 -26.19 -10.49
N VAL A 140 -23.74 -25.21 -9.76
CA VAL A 140 -24.54 -24.12 -10.35
C VAL A 140 -23.65 -23.05 -11.01
N ARG A 141 -22.45 -22.83 -10.46
CA ARG A 141 -21.58 -21.69 -10.82
C ARG A 141 -20.29 -22.11 -11.54
N LYS A 142 -19.90 -23.38 -11.44
CA LYS A 142 -18.60 -23.90 -11.86
C LYS A 142 -18.79 -25.06 -12.83
N ASP A 143 -17.96 -25.10 -13.87
CA ASP A 143 -18.07 -26.04 -14.98
C ASP A 143 -17.30 -27.36 -14.76
N TYR A 144 -16.48 -27.43 -13.70
CA TYR A 144 -15.68 -28.59 -13.33
C TYR A 144 -16.37 -29.56 -12.37
N VAL A 145 -17.56 -29.22 -11.86
CA VAL A 145 -18.40 -30.11 -11.05
C VAL A 145 -19.77 -30.23 -11.72
N THR A 146 -20.28 -31.45 -11.81
CA THR A 146 -21.64 -31.73 -12.29
C THR A 146 -22.33 -32.70 -11.34
N ILE A 147 -23.64 -32.52 -11.12
CA ILE A 147 -24.42 -33.39 -10.24
C ILE A 147 -25.28 -34.33 -11.08
N GLU A 148 -25.14 -35.63 -10.84
CA GLU A 148 -25.97 -36.69 -11.42
C GLU A 148 -26.59 -37.51 -10.29
N GLY A 149 -27.85 -37.21 -9.95
CA GLY A 149 -28.56 -37.85 -8.83
C GLY A 149 -27.93 -37.53 -7.47
N ASP A 150 -27.38 -38.55 -6.81
CA ASP A 150 -26.65 -38.46 -5.53
C ASP A 150 -25.13 -38.36 -5.71
N LYS A 151 -24.63 -38.33 -6.95
CA LYS A 151 -23.21 -38.26 -7.27
C LYS A 151 -22.79 -36.90 -7.80
N ALA A 152 -21.58 -36.49 -7.44
CA ALA A 152 -20.87 -35.37 -8.03
C ALA A 152 -19.72 -35.91 -8.90
N ILE A 153 -19.63 -35.40 -10.12
CA ILE A 153 -18.57 -35.74 -11.09
C ILE A 153 -17.67 -34.53 -11.23
N TRP A 154 -16.43 -34.70 -10.78
CA TRP A 154 -15.37 -33.70 -10.79
C TRP A 154 -14.42 -33.93 -11.97
N LYS A 155 -14.12 -32.90 -12.75
CA LYS A 155 -13.15 -32.95 -13.85
C LYS A 155 -11.74 -32.63 -13.35
N ASN A 156 -10.72 -33.19 -13.99
CA ASN A 156 -9.32 -32.80 -13.75
C ASN A 156 -8.84 -31.62 -14.60
N SER A 157 -9.70 -31.06 -15.44
CA SER A 157 -9.40 -29.90 -16.27
C SER A 157 -10.47 -28.82 -16.11
N TRP A 158 -10.05 -27.57 -15.92
CA TRP A 158 -10.92 -26.40 -15.71
C TRP A 158 -10.27 -25.10 -16.17
N ASN A 159 -11.11 -24.09 -16.40
CA ASN A 159 -10.64 -22.77 -16.84
C ASN A 159 -10.09 -22.01 -15.62
N ALA A 160 -8.84 -21.55 -15.71
CA ALA A 160 -8.22 -20.68 -14.73
C ALA A 160 -7.68 -19.42 -15.42
N ALA A 161 -8.20 -18.27 -15.03
CA ALA A 161 -7.91 -16.95 -15.58
C ALA A 161 -7.96 -16.89 -17.12
N GLY A 162 -8.93 -17.59 -17.73
CA GLY A 162 -9.16 -17.62 -19.18
C GLY A 162 -8.37 -18.69 -19.94
N SER A 163 -7.53 -19.48 -19.25
CA SER A 163 -6.76 -20.57 -19.85
C SER A 163 -7.24 -21.93 -19.34
N MET A 164 -7.37 -22.91 -20.25
CA MET A 164 -7.70 -24.28 -19.89
C MET A 164 -6.49 -24.94 -19.21
N VAL A 165 -6.64 -25.31 -17.95
CA VAL A 165 -5.60 -25.99 -17.16
C VAL A 165 -6.03 -27.44 -16.91
N THR A 166 -5.09 -28.36 -17.00
CA THR A 166 -5.27 -29.77 -16.59
C THR A 166 -4.38 -30.06 -15.40
N TRP A 167 -4.94 -30.57 -14.31
CA TRP A 167 -4.18 -30.96 -13.15
C TRP A 167 -3.33 -32.19 -13.45
N ASN A 168 -2.01 -32.04 -13.35
CA ASN A 168 -1.03 -33.08 -13.65
C ASN A 168 0.18 -33.06 -12.71
N MET A 169 -0.05 -32.66 -11.46
CA MET A 169 0.99 -32.39 -10.48
C MET A 169 0.79 -33.23 -9.21
N VAL A 170 1.91 -33.73 -8.67
CA VAL A 170 1.98 -34.45 -7.39
C VAL A 170 3.18 -33.93 -6.61
N HIS A 171 3.03 -33.75 -5.29
CA HIS A 171 4.05 -33.11 -4.48
C HIS A 171 5.33 -33.95 -4.33
N TYR A 172 6.49 -33.33 -4.56
CA TYR A 172 7.82 -33.86 -4.26
C TYR A 172 8.18 -33.69 -2.77
N ASP A 173 9.17 -34.45 -2.29
CA ASP A 173 9.62 -34.35 -0.89
C ASP A 173 10.15 -32.95 -0.55
N VAL A 174 10.85 -32.28 -1.48
CA VAL A 174 11.30 -30.89 -1.28
C VAL A 174 10.13 -29.92 -1.11
N GLN A 175 8.99 -30.21 -1.72
CA GLN A 175 7.77 -29.42 -1.60
C GLN A 175 7.06 -29.69 -0.26
N LEU A 176 7.12 -30.93 0.26
CA LEU A 176 6.67 -31.26 1.61
C LEU A 176 7.49 -30.53 2.70
N ILE A 177 8.81 -30.43 2.50
CA ILE A 177 9.68 -29.61 3.37
C ILE A 177 9.23 -28.14 3.29
N GLY A 178 9.08 -27.58 2.08
CA GLY A 178 8.62 -26.21 1.88
C GLY A 178 7.28 -25.92 2.57
N GLY A 179 6.29 -26.80 2.41
CA GLY A 179 4.99 -26.68 3.06
C GLY A 179 5.07 -26.71 4.59
N THR A 180 5.96 -27.55 5.13
CA THR A 180 6.19 -27.63 6.59
C THR A 180 6.83 -26.35 7.12
N VAL A 181 7.80 -25.78 6.39
CA VAL A 181 8.42 -24.48 6.72
C VAL A 181 7.38 -23.36 6.72
N LEU A 182 6.49 -23.32 5.72
CA LEU A 182 5.42 -22.32 5.66
C LEU A 182 4.43 -22.45 6.83
N HIS A 183 4.05 -23.67 7.22
CA HIS A 183 3.19 -23.87 8.39
C HIS A 183 3.87 -23.41 9.69
N GLN A 184 5.20 -23.53 9.81
CA GLN A 184 5.97 -23.05 10.97
C GLN A 184 6.05 -21.52 11.09
N GLY A 185 5.45 -20.75 10.19
CA GLY A 185 5.55 -19.28 10.18
C GLY A 185 6.93 -18.79 9.74
N LYS A 186 7.55 -19.49 8.79
CA LYS A 186 8.88 -19.16 8.23
C LYS A 186 8.78 -18.89 6.74
N ILE A 187 9.89 -18.43 6.16
CA ILE A 187 10.04 -18.23 4.72
C ILE A 187 10.68 -19.46 4.09
N ALA A 188 9.98 -20.05 3.12
CA ALA A 188 10.50 -21.12 2.26
C ALA A 188 11.16 -20.50 1.02
N GLU A 189 12.49 -20.47 0.99
CA GLU A 189 13.24 -20.05 -0.20
C GLU A 189 13.38 -21.25 -1.16
N MET A 190 12.52 -21.27 -2.18
CA MET A 190 12.44 -22.33 -3.19
C MET A 190 12.72 -21.75 -4.57
N ALA A 191 13.69 -22.34 -5.29
CA ALA A 191 14.06 -21.86 -6.61
C ALA A 191 12.85 -21.80 -7.57
N THR A 192 12.88 -20.85 -8.51
CA THR A 192 11.79 -20.69 -9.47
C THR A 192 11.64 -21.94 -10.33
N GLY A 193 10.41 -22.46 -10.44
CA GLY A 193 10.13 -23.73 -11.11
C GLY A 193 10.01 -24.93 -10.18
N GLU A 194 10.31 -24.81 -8.88
CA GLU A 194 10.10 -25.88 -7.89
C GLU A 194 8.62 -26.05 -7.48
N GLY A 195 7.68 -25.32 -8.09
CA GLY A 195 6.24 -25.46 -7.83
C GLY A 195 5.72 -24.73 -6.59
N LYS A 196 6.12 -23.47 -6.37
CA LYS A 196 5.68 -22.63 -5.23
C LYS A 196 4.15 -22.59 -5.06
N THR A 197 3.40 -22.35 -6.14
CA THR A 197 1.93 -22.37 -6.15
C THR A 197 1.33 -23.72 -5.74
N LEU A 198 2.02 -24.84 -6.00
CA LEU A 198 1.58 -26.16 -5.55
C LEU A 198 1.94 -26.39 -4.08
N VAL A 199 3.12 -25.95 -3.64
CA VAL A 199 3.58 -26.04 -2.24
C VAL A 199 2.61 -25.34 -1.30
N SER A 200 2.08 -24.19 -1.72
CA SER A 200 1.14 -23.38 -0.94
C SER A 200 -0.14 -24.13 -0.57
N THR A 201 -0.55 -25.14 -1.35
CA THR A 201 -1.76 -25.94 -1.09
C THR A 201 -1.70 -26.72 0.22
N LEU A 202 -0.51 -27.18 0.62
CA LEU A 202 -0.31 -28.00 1.82
C LEU A 202 -0.60 -27.21 3.11
N PRO A 203 0.11 -26.11 3.42
CA PRO A 203 -0.17 -25.32 4.62
C PRO A 203 -1.51 -24.58 4.52
N ALA A 204 -1.97 -24.20 3.33
CA ALA A 204 -3.28 -23.56 3.18
C ALA A 204 -4.41 -24.50 3.61
N TYR A 205 -4.41 -25.75 3.12
CA TYR A 205 -5.37 -26.76 3.54
C TYR A 205 -5.31 -27.00 5.05
N LEU A 206 -4.12 -27.25 5.60
CA LEU A 206 -3.97 -27.53 7.04
C LEU A 206 -4.51 -26.40 7.92
N ASN A 207 -4.15 -25.15 7.64
CA ASN A 207 -4.58 -24.02 8.45
C ASN A 207 -6.06 -23.64 8.22
N ALA A 208 -6.60 -23.92 7.03
CA ALA A 208 -8.02 -23.75 6.73
C ALA A 208 -8.93 -24.65 7.58
N LEU A 209 -8.44 -25.82 8.02
CA LEU A 209 -9.20 -26.74 8.89
C LEU A 209 -9.63 -26.09 10.23
N ALA A 210 -8.97 -25.03 10.67
CA ALA A 210 -9.32 -24.31 11.88
C ALA A 210 -10.55 -23.38 11.75
N GLY A 211 -11.01 -23.11 10.52
CA GLY A 211 -12.11 -22.18 10.25
C GLY A 211 -11.83 -20.72 10.61
N GLN A 212 -10.57 -20.37 10.91
CA GLN A 212 -10.14 -19.00 11.24
C GLN A 212 -9.69 -18.20 10.01
N GLY A 213 -9.52 -18.87 8.87
CA GLY A 213 -9.14 -18.26 7.61
C GLY A 213 -7.67 -18.29 7.26
N VAL A 214 -7.42 -18.37 5.96
CA VAL A 214 -6.09 -18.28 5.36
C VAL A 214 -6.08 -17.21 4.27
N HIS A 215 -5.25 -16.18 4.43
CA HIS A 215 -5.03 -15.18 3.40
C HIS A 215 -3.80 -15.55 2.57
N ILE A 216 -4.00 -15.79 1.27
CA ILE A 216 -2.91 -16.03 0.32
C ILE A 216 -2.68 -14.75 -0.47
N VAL A 217 -1.54 -14.12 -0.20
CA VAL A 217 -1.20 -12.82 -0.77
C VAL A 217 -0.30 -13.01 -1.98
N THR A 218 -0.67 -12.38 -3.10
CA THR A 218 0.12 -12.38 -4.33
C THR A 218 0.48 -10.96 -4.76
N VAL A 219 1.37 -10.83 -5.76
CA VAL A 219 1.90 -9.55 -6.23
C VAL A 219 0.90 -8.77 -7.11
N ASN A 220 -0.06 -9.45 -7.74
CA ASN A 220 -1.07 -8.80 -8.59
C ASN A 220 -2.36 -9.60 -8.66
N ASP A 221 -3.42 -8.90 -9.07
CA ASP A 221 -4.79 -9.40 -9.20
C ASP A 221 -4.90 -10.61 -10.14
N TYR A 222 -4.16 -10.61 -11.26
CA TYR A 222 -4.14 -11.73 -12.19
C TYR A 222 -3.62 -13.00 -11.54
N LEU A 223 -2.53 -12.93 -10.77
CA LEU A 223 -1.99 -14.08 -10.05
C LEU A 223 -2.93 -14.54 -8.93
N ALA A 224 -3.55 -13.62 -8.18
CA ALA A 224 -4.55 -13.96 -7.17
C ALA A 224 -5.74 -14.71 -7.79
N ARG A 225 -6.29 -14.20 -8.89
CA ARG A 225 -7.41 -14.82 -9.62
C ARG A 225 -7.01 -16.15 -10.26
N ARG A 226 -5.86 -16.22 -10.91
CA ARG A 226 -5.34 -17.45 -11.53
C ARG A 226 -5.12 -18.54 -10.50
N ASP A 227 -4.43 -18.24 -9.40
CA ASP A 227 -4.04 -19.25 -8.41
C ASP A 227 -5.24 -19.71 -7.58
N SER A 228 -6.19 -18.82 -7.28
CA SER A 228 -7.47 -19.20 -6.66
C SER A 228 -8.29 -20.13 -7.55
N GLU A 229 -8.34 -19.88 -8.87
CA GLU A 229 -9.06 -20.74 -9.81
C GLU A 229 -8.31 -22.01 -10.16
N TRP A 230 -6.98 -21.97 -10.16
CA TRP A 230 -6.16 -23.14 -10.44
C TRP A 230 -6.18 -24.12 -9.27
N ASN A 231 -5.94 -23.67 -8.03
CA ASN A 231 -5.91 -24.56 -6.87
C ASN A 231 -7.30 -24.77 -6.24
N GLY A 232 -8.26 -23.88 -6.48
CA GLY A 232 -9.62 -23.93 -5.93
C GLY A 232 -10.27 -25.31 -6.01
N PRO A 233 -10.31 -25.97 -7.18
CA PRO A 233 -10.96 -27.28 -7.32
C PRO A 233 -10.33 -28.38 -6.46
N LEU A 234 -9.04 -28.31 -6.15
CA LEU A 234 -8.39 -29.26 -5.23
C LEU A 234 -8.90 -29.07 -3.79
N PHE A 235 -9.04 -27.82 -3.35
CA PHE A 235 -9.53 -27.47 -2.02
C PHE A 235 -11.03 -27.74 -1.88
N GLU A 236 -11.82 -27.30 -2.85
CA GLU A 236 -13.28 -27.48 -2.87
C GLU A 236 -13.65 -28.96 -2.93
N PHE A 237 -12.88 -29.77 -3.68
CA PHE A 237 -13.02 -31.23 -3.66
C PHE A 237 -12.84 -31.81 -2.25
N LEU A 238 -11.93 -31.23 -1.45
CA LEU A 238 -11.69 -31.58 -0.05
C LEU A 238 -12.57 -30.81 0.94
N ASP A 239 -13.69 -30.22 0.49
CA ASP A 239 -14.68 -29.52 1.35
C ASP A 239 -14.12 -28.25 2.05
N ILE A 240 -13.19 -27.57 1.36
CA ILE A 240 -12.61 -26.28 1.75
C ILE A 240 -13.08 -25.21 0.74
N THR A 241 -13.68 -24.14 1.25
CA THR A 241 -14.16 -23.03 0.41
C THR A 241 -13.04 -22.06 0.03
N VAL A 242 -13.03 -21.60 -1.22
CA VAL A 242 -12.01 -20.70 -1.76
C VAL A 242 -12.65 -19.55 -2.51
N ASP A 243 -12.19 -18.34 -2.23
CA ASP A 243 -12.56 -17.17 -3.04
C ASP A 243 -11.39 -16.17 -3.20
N CYS A 244 -11.57 -15.17 -4.04
CA CYS A 244 -10.58 -14.13 -4.32
C CYS A 244 -11.22 -12.74 -4.23
N ILE A 245 -10.68 -11.91 -3.34
CA ILE A 245 -11.23 -10.57 -3.07
C ILE A 245 -11.12 -9.64 -4.28
N ASP A 246 -10.10 -9.81 -5.11
CA ASP A 246 -9.92 -9.03 -6.34
C ASP A 246 -11.05 -9.26 -7.37
N LYS A 247 -11.95 -10.24 -7.18
CA LYS A 247 -13.12 -10.47 -8.06
C LYS A 247 -14.33 -9.61 -7.67
N HIS A 248 -14.31 -9.02 -6.49
CA HIS A 248 -15.47 -8.37 -5.88
C HIS A 248 -15.16 -6.91 -5.59
N GLN A 249 -16.15 -6.05 -5.82
CA GLN A 249 -16.03 -4.63 -5.50
C GLN A 249 -15.83 -4.46 -3.98
N PRO A 250 -15.04 -3.46 -3.55
CA PRO A 250 -14.82 -3.27 -2.13
C PRO A 250 -16.08 -2.85 -1.36
N ASN A 251 -16.12 -3.13 -0.05
CA ASN A 251 -17.27 -2.86 0.85
C ASN A 251 -18.62 -3.46 0.39
N THR A 252 -18.59 -4.57 -0.34
CA THR A 252 -19.80 -5.29 -0.78
C THR A 252 -20.03 -6.57 0.04
N PRO A 253 -21.29 -7.07 0.11
CA PRO A 253 -21.56 -8.37 0.70
C PRO A 253 -20.78 -9.51 0.05
N GLU A 254 -20.54 -9.44 -1.26
CA GLU A 254 -19.72 -10.39 -2.00
C GLU A 254 -18.26 -10.39 -1.51
N ARG A 255 -17.69 -9.20 -1.26
CA ARG A 255 -16.37 -9.04 -0.66
C ARG A 255 -16.29 -9.66 0.74
N ARG A 256 -17.31 -9.43 1.58
CA ARG A 256 -17.43 -10.05 2.91
C ARG A 256 -17.50 -11.58 2.80
N ASN A 257 -18.30 -12.11 1.87
CA ASN A 257 -18.39 -13.55 1.62
C ASN A 257 -17.04 -14.15 1.18
N ALA A 258 -16.24 -13.43 0.41
CA ALA A 258 -14.91 -13.89 0.01
C ALA A 258 -13.94 -14.00 1.21
N TYR A 259 -14.05 -13.12 2.19
CA TYR A 259 -13.31 -13.22 3.46
C TYR A 259 -13.84 -14.33 4.39
N LEU A 260 -15.12 -14.69 4.28
CA LEU A 260 -15.73 -15.78 5.04
C LEU A 260 -15.35 -17.17 4.52
N ALA A 261 -14.88 -17.28 3.28
CA ALA A 261 -14.31 -18.52 2.74
C ALA A 261 -13.16 -19.04 3.62
N ASP A 262 -12.90 -20.35 3.63
CA ASP A 262 -11.81 -20.93 4.41
C ASP A 262 -10.43 -20.40 3.93
N ILE A 263 -10.29 -20.21 2.61
CA ILE A 263 -9.09 -19.65 1.96
C ILE A 263 -9.49 -18.45 1.10
N THR A 264 -8.82 -17.32 1.31
CA THR A 264 -9.04 -16.06 0.60
C THR A 264 -7.77 -15.66 -0.12
N TYR A 265 -7.83 -15.55 -1.45
CA TYR A 265 -6.74 -15.02 -2.27
C TYR A 265 -6.90 -13.51 -2.47
N GLY A 266 -5.80 -12.78 -2.47
CA GLY A 266 -5.82 -11.33 -2.73
C GLY A 266 -4.45 -10.74 -3.02
N THR A 267 -4.41 -9.46 -3.36
CA THR A 267 -3.18 -8.68 -3.36
C THR A 267 -2.92 -8.03 -1.99
N ASN A 268 -1.65 -7.71 -1.71
CA ASN A 268 -1.24 -7.00 -0.49
C ASN A 268 -2.00 -5.68 -0.31
N ASN A 269 -2.20 -4.96 -1.41
CA ASN A 269 -2.91 -3.68 -1.41
C ASN A 269 -4.37 -3.86 -1.01
N GLU A 270 -5.10 -4.77 -1.67
CA GLU A 270 -6.51 -5.02 -1.39
C GLU A 270 -6.76 -5.44 0.08
N PHE A 271 -5.93 -6.33 0.62
CA PHE A 271 -6.01 -6.71 2.04
C PHE A 271 -5.76 -5.52 2.98
N GLY A 272 -4.79 -4.67 2.66
CA GLY A 272 -4.47 -3.51 3.49
C GLY A 272 -5.51 -2.39 3.38
N PHE A 273 -6.09 -2.15 2.21
CA PHE A 273 -7.16 -1.15 2.04
C PHE A 273 -8.49 -1.61 2.64
N ASP A 274 -8.84 -2.89 2.52
CA ASP A 274 -10.00 -3.44 3.23
C ASP A 274 -9.84 -3.26 4.75
N TYR A 275 -8.63 -3.47 5.30
CA TYR A 275 -8.35 -3.17 6.71
C TYR A 275 -8.53 -1.69 7.05
N LEU A 276 -8.01 -0.78 6.23
CA LEU A 276 -8.18 0.65 6.46
C LEU A 276 -9.66 1.06 6.37
N ARG A 277 -10.41 0.53 5.39
CA ARG A 277 -11.85 0.80 5.21
C ARG A 277 -12.68 0.24 6.36
N ASP A 278 -12.38 -0.97 6.82
CA ASP A 278 -13.04 -1.59 7.99
C ASP A 278 -12.86 -0.75 9.27
N ASN A 279 -11.73 -0.05 9.42
CA ASN A 279 -11.51 0.84 10.57
C ASN A 279 -12.12 2.24 10.39
N MET A 280 -12.93 2.45 9.34
CA MET A 280 -13.63 3.71 9.05
C MET A 280 -15.16 3.54 8.97
N VAL A 281 -15.68 2.31 9.07
CA VAL A 281 -17.13 2.05 8.97
C VAL A 281 -17.89 2.53 10.20
N HIS A 282 -19.14 2.96 10.02
CA HIS A 282 -20.00 3.36 11.14
C HIS A 282 -20.88 2.23 11.68
N ASN A 283 -21.01 1.12 10.94
CA ASN A 283 -21.77 -0.05 11.35
C ASN A 283 -20.89 -1.34 11.26
N PRO A 284 -20.89 -2.21 12.28
CA PRO A 284 -20.22 -3.52 12.24
C PRO A 284 -20.51 -4.36 10.98
N ASP A 285 -21.73 -4.28 10.44
CA ASP A 285 -22.13 -5.10 9.29
C ASP A 285 -21.50 -4.70 7.96
N GLU A 286 -20.89 -3.52 7.92
CA GLU A 286 -20.13 -3.04 6.77
C GLU A 286 -18.70 -3.60 6.73
N MET A 287 -18.21 -4.16 7.85
CA MET A 287 -16.87 -4.76 7.89
C MET A 287 -16.81 -5.99 6.99
N VAL A 288 -15.77 -6.05 6.15
CA VAL A 288 -15.57 -7.17 5.23
C VAL A 288 -14.59 -8.21 5.79
N GLN A 289 -13.60 -7.80 6.58
CA GLN A 289 -12.58 -8.70 7.11
C GLN A 289 -13.00 -9.38 8.42
N ARG A 290 -12.29 -10.46 8.72
CA ARG A 290 -12.30 -11.14 10.03
C ARG A 290 -10.93 -11.01 10.70
N LYS A 291 -10.77 -11.63 11.87
CA LYS A 291 -9.49 -11.71 12.59
C LYS A 291 -8.34 -12.15 11.66
N HIS A 292 -7.25 -11.40 11.67
CA HIS A 292 -6.01 -11.71 10.95
C HIS A 292 -5.31 -12.95 11.54
N HIS A 293 -5.65 -14.14 11.03
CA HIS A 293 -5.16 -15.40 11.59
C HIS A 293 -3.87 -15.91 10.92
N TYR A 294 -3.95 -16.37 9.66
CA TYR A 294 -2.79 -16.86 8.92
C TYR A 294 -2.66 -16.15 7.57
N ALA A 295 -1.52 -15.51 7.34
CA ALA A 295 -1.14 -14.96 6.03
C ALA A 295 0.05 -15.72 5.44
N MET A 296 -0.07 -16.07 4.17
CA MET A 296 1.00 -16.65 3.38
C MET A 296 1.27 -15.75 2.17
N VAL A 297 2.47 -15.16 2.16
CA VAL A 297 2.88 -14.20 1.13
C VAL A 297 3.68 -14.91 0.06
N ASP A 298 3.12 -15.04 -1.14
CA ASP A 298 3.90 -15.42 -2.32
C ASP A 298 4.77 -14.25 -2.76
N GLU A 299 5.97 -14.57 -3.24
CA GLU A 299 6.98 -13.59 -3.62
C GLU A 299 7.26 -12.57 -2.49
N VAL A 300 7.48 -13.10 -1.28
CA VAL A 300 7.65 -12.33 -0.03
C VAL A 300 8.69 -11.23 -0.13
N ASP A 301 9.73 -11.43 -0.92
CA ASP A 301 10.80 -10.46 -1.12
C ASP A 301 10.38 -9.25 -1.95
N SER A 302 9.28 -9.31 -2.69
CA SER A 302 8.73 -8.11 -3.30
C SER A 302 7.62 -7.50 -2.49
N VAL A 303 6.74 -8.31 -1.90
CA VAL A 303 5.64 -7.75 -1.09
C VAL A 303 6.16 -7.12 0.20
N LEU A 304 7.07 -7.78 0.93
CA LEU A 304 7.53 -7.32 2.25
C LEU A 304 8.83 -6.49 2.20
N VAL A 305 9.44 -6.31 1.02
CA VAL A 305 10.67 -5.52 0.87
C VAL A 305 10.53 -4.46 -0.23
N ASP A 306 10.17 -4.84 -1.45
CA ASP A 306 10.07 -3.89 -2.58
C ASP A 306 8.85 -2.96 -2.45
N ASP A 307 7.66 -3.51 -2.19
CA ASP A 307 6.40 -2.75 -2.07
C ASP A 307 6.30 -2.05 -0.72
N ALA A 308 6.99 -2.56 0.30
CA ALA A 308 7.07 -2.01 1.65
C ALA A 308 7.80 -0.65 1.72
N ARG A 309 8.18 -0.07 0.58
CA ARG A 309 8.75 1.29 0.46
C ARG A 309 7.70 2.39 0.63
N THR A 310 6.43 2.11 0.37
CA THR A 310 5.35 3.10 0.43
C THR A 310 4.23 2.64 1.36
N PRO A 311 3.70 3.50 2.25
CA PRO A 311 2.53 3.17 3.05
C PRO A 311 1.26 3.14 2.19
N LEU A 312 0.25 2.43 2.66
CA LEU A 312 -1.12 2.47 2.14
C LEU A 312 -1.84 3.67 2.76
N ILE A 313 -2.47 4.50 1.93
CA ILE A 313 -3.11 5.75 2.36
C ILE A 313 -4.50 5.86 1.74
N ILE A 314 -5.51 6.12 2.57
CA ILE A 314 -6.83 6.57 2.16
C ILE A 314 -6.90 8.07 2.40
N SER A 315 -7.26 8.83 1.36
CA SER A 315 -7.44 10.28 1.45
C SER A 315 -8.82 10.70 0.98
N GLY A 316 -9.33 11.80 1.51
CA GLY A 316 -10.60 12.41 1.09
C GLY A 316 -10.49 13.91 0.88
N PRO A 317 -11.43 14.53 0.13
CA PRO A 317 -11.40 15.96 -0.16
C PRO A 317 -11.63 16.80 1.11
N ILE A 318 -10.90 17.91 1.23
CA ILE A 318 -11.06 18.88 2.31
C ILE A 318 -12.16 19.89 1.92
N PRO A 319 -13.16 20.15 2.78
CA PRO A 319 -14.25 21.09 2.50
C PRO A 319 -13.82 22.52 2.17
N ARG A 320 -12.61 22.93 2.58
CA ARG A 320 -12.04 24.28 2.37
C ARG A 320 -10.96 24.35 1.27
N GLY A 321 -10.77 23.30 0.48
CA GLY A 321 -9.68 23.20 -0.51
C GLY A 321 -9.82 24.05 -1.78
N GLU A 322 -10.87 24.89 -1.89
CA GLU A 322 -11.15 25.68 -3.11
C GLU A 322 -10.32 26.96 -3.24
N GLU A 323 -9.57 27.37 -2.21
CA GLU A 323 -8.81 28.65 -2.19
C GLU A 323 -7.30 28.52 -2.52
N GLN A 324 -6.87 27.54 -3.33
CA GLN A 324 -5.47 27.49 -3.77
C GLN A 324 -5.25 28.38 -5.00
N GLU A 325 -4.43 29.44 -4.86
CA GLU A 325 -4.13 30.47 -5.89
C GLU A 325 -3.33 29.95 -7.11
N PHE A 326 -3.30 28.65 -7.40
CA PHE A 326 -2.47 28.08 -8.48
C PHE A 326 -2.74 28.69 -9.85
N HIS A 327 -4.01 28.87 -10.22
CA HIS A 327 -4.37 29.50 -11.49
C HIS A 327 -3.96 30.99 -11.54
N ALA A 328 -4.02 31.70 -10.41
CA ALA A 328 -3.63 33.11 -10.33
C ALA A 328 -2.10 33.29 -10.40
N LEU A 329 -1.34 32.37 -9.79
CA LEU A 329 0.12 32.42 -9.74
C LEU A 329 0.78 31.85 -11.01
N LYS A 330 0.13 30.92 -11.71
CA LYS A 330 0.67 30.23 -12.90
C LYS A 330 1.35 31.17 -13.92
N PRO A 331 0.73 32.28 -14.38
CA PRO A 331 1.37 33.16 -15.37
C PRO A 331 2.68 33.79 -14.88
N ARG A 332 2.77 34.09 -13.57
CA ARG A 332 3.98 34.65 -12.96
C ARG A 332 5.11 33.63 -12.95
N ILE A 333 4.78 32.38 -12.59
CA ILE A 333 5.76 31.29 -12.53
C ILE A 333 6.22 30.86 -13.93
N GLU A 334 5.32 30.82 -14.90
CA GLU A 334 5.68 30.53 -16.29
C GLU A 334 6.67 31.56 -16.85
N TYR A 335 6.43 32.85 -16.60
CA TYR A 335 7.36 33.92 -16.94
C TYR A 335 8.72 33.80 -16.23
N LEU A 336 8.70 33.51 -14.92
CA LEU A 336 9.91 33.30 -14.12
C LEU A 336 10.77 32.15 -14.66
N VAL A 337 10.14 31.01 -15.00
CA VAL A 337 10.81 29.84 -15.58
C VAL A 337 11.36 30.15 -16.98
N GLU A 338 10.66 30.93 -17.79
CA GLU A 338 11.17 31.36 -19.10
C GLU A 338 12.42 32.24 -18.98
N MET A 339 12.43 33.18 -18.02
CA MET A 339 13.60 34.02 -17.76
C MET A 339 14.77 33.20 -17.21
N GLN A 340 14.51 32.23 -16.34
CA GLN A 340 15.53 31.29 -15.88
C GLN A 340 16.12 30.47 -17.03
N LYS A 341 15.28 29.96 -17.96
CA LYS A 341 15.73 29.25 -19.17
C LYS A 341 16.67 30.10 -20.01
N LYS A 342 16.39 31.40 -20.15
CA LYS A 342 17.28 32.34 -20.85
C LYS A 342 18.60 32.51 -20.12
N ALA A 343 18.57 32.73 -18.80
CA ALA A 343 19.77 32.89 -17.98
C ALA A 343 20.66 31.64 -18.00
N ALA A 344 20.10 30.45 -17.78
CA ALA A 344 20.83 29.18 -17.78
C ALA A 344 21.50 28.89 -19.13
N ASN A 345 20.81 29.18 -20.24
CA ASN A 345 21.39 29.04 -21.59
C ASN A 345 22.53 30.04 -21.85
N GLN A 346 22.41 31.28 -21.36
CA GLN A 346 23.50 32.27 -21.43
C GLN A 346 24.73 31.80 -20.65
N TYR A 347 24.55 31.31 -19.42
CA TYR A 347 25.64 30.76 -18.63
C TYR A 347 26.27 29.52 -19.26
N LEU A 348 25.49 28.65 -19.92
CA LEU A 348 26.03 27.52 -20.67
C LEU A 348 26.88 27.98 -21.87
N GLN A 349 26.46 29.01 -22.60
CA GLN A 349 27.24 29.57 -23.70
C GLN A 349 28.52 30.25 -23.20
N GLU A 350 28.45 30.96 -22.08
CA GLU A 350 29.61 31.56 -21.41
C GLU A 350 30.59 30.49 -20.94
N ALA A 351 30.10 29.40 -20.32
CA ALA A 351 30.92 28.27 -19.92
C ALA A 351 31.66 27.64 -21.11
N LYS A 352 30.95 27.38 -22.22
CA LYS A 352 31.54 26.87 -23.47
C LYS A 352 32.66 27.76 -23.99
N LYS A 353 32.43 29.08 -23.97
CA LYS A 353 33.41 30.07 -24.43
C LYS A 353 34.64 30.11 -23.53
N LEU A 354 34.45 30.25 -22.22
CA LEU A 354 35.55 30.38 -21.24
C LEU A 354 36.39 29.10 -21.15
N ILE A 355 35.75 27.93 -21.14
CA ILE A 355 36.45 26.64 -21.15
C ILE A 355 37.21 26.46 -22.46
N GLY A 356 36.62 26.84 -23.60
CA GLY A 356 37.31 26.83 -24.90
C GLY A 356 38.51 27.80 -24.98
N GLU A 357 38.50 28.88 -24.21
CA GLU A 357 39.62 29.83 -24.04
C GLU A 357 40.70 29.37 -23.04
N GLY A 358 40.54 28.18 -22.43
CA GLY A 358 41.47 27.66 -21.42
C GLY A 358 41.27 28.23 -20.01
N LYS A 359 40.15 28.91 -19.75
CA LYS A 359 39.72 29.40 -18.43
C LYS A 359 38.75 28.40 -17.81
N ASP A 360 39.25 27.21 -17.51
CA ASP A 360 38.48 26.06 -17.01
C ASP A 360 38.49 25.93 -15.47
N ASP A 361 38.97 26.96 -14.76
CA ASP A 361 39.05 26.96 -13.31
C ASP A 361 37.65 27.11 -12.65
N PRO A 362 37.49 26.65 -11.39
CA PRO A 362 36.23 26.71 -10.65
C PRO A 362 35.59 28.10 -10.55
N LYS A 363 36.38 29.19 -10.63
CA LYS A 363 35.90 30.57 -10.42
C LYS A 363 35.50 31.26 -11.72
N THR A 364 35.87 30.71 -12.88
CA THR A 364 35.58 31.30 -14.20
C THR A 364 34.64 30.41 -15.02
N GLY A 365 35.15 29.62 -15.97
CA GLY A 365 34.35 28.69 -16.78
C GLY A 365 33.62 27.65 -15.94
N GLY A 366 34.21 27.23 -14.81
CA GLY A 366 33.56 26.37 -13.83
C GLY A 366 32.35 27.02 -13.15
N LEU A 367 32.42 28.30 -12.79
CA LEU A 367 31.30 29.04 -12.18
C LEU A 367 30.12 29.18 -13.15
N ALA A 368 30.39 29.55 -14.41
CA ALA A 368 29.36 29.65 -15.43
C ALA A 368 28.70 28.28 -15.70
N LEU A 369 29.50 27.20 -15.70
CA LEU A 369 28.99 25.84 -15.84
C LEU A 369 28.13 25.42 -14.62
N MET A 370 28.55 25.80 -13.41
CA MET A 370 27.81 25.53 -12.18
C MET A 370 26.47 26.29 -12.16
N ARG A 371 26.43 27.56 -12.57
CA ARG A 371 25.18 28.34 -12.71
C ARG A 371 24.22 27.73 -13.73
N ALA A 372 24.73 27.27 -14.87
CA ALA A 372 23.91 26.57 -15.87
C ALA A 372 23.31 25.28 -15.30
N TRP A 373 24.11 24.51 -14.54
CA TRP A 373 23.68 23.26 -13.92
C TRP A 373 22.68 23.46 -12.77
N ARG A 374 22.98 24.33 -11.81
CA ARG A 374 22.12 24.63 -10.67
C ARG A 374 20.85 25.39 -11.04
N GLY A 375 20.88 26.11 -12.17
CA GLY A 375 19.72 26.81 -12.71
C GLY A 375 18.73 25.90 -13.44
N LEU A 376 19.20 24.99 -14.31
CA LEU A 376 18.38 24.02 -15.05
C LEU A 376 19.18 22.74 -15.37
N PRO A 377 19.28 21.78 -14.42
CA PRO A 377 20.14 20.60 -14.57
C PRO A 377 19.65 19.64 -15.67
N LYS A 378 18.32 19.53 -15.86
CA LYS A 378 17.68 18.68 -16.87
C LYS A 378 17.68 19.26 -18.31
N SER A 379 18.37 20.38 -18.55
CA SER A 379 18.43 20.97 -19.90
C SER A 379 19.16 20.05 -20.89
N SER A 380 18.51 19.69 -22.00
CA SER A 380 19.08 18.81 -23.04
C SER A 380 20.40 19.34 -23.62
N ALA A 381 20.54 20.67 -23.74
CA ALA A 381 21.76 21.30 -24.21
C ALA A 381 22.93 21.18 -23.22
N LEU A 382 22.63 21.22 -21.91
CA LEU A 382 23.60 21.03 -20.84
C LEU A 382 24.00 19.56 -20.73
N ILE A 383 23.03 18.63 -20.72
CA ILE A 383 23.28 17.18 -20.67
C ILE A 383 24.21 16.75 -21.82
N LYS A 384 23.93 17.22 -23.04
CA LYS A 384 24.77 16.95 -24.20
C LYS A 384 26.20 17.45 -24.00
N TYR A 385 26.37 18.67 -23.49
CA TYR A 385 27.70 19.24 -23.24
C TYR A 385 28.47 18.51 -22.13
N LEU A 386 27.79 18.13 -21.05
CA LEU A 386 28.38 17.35 -19.95
C LEU A 386 28.76 15.92 -20.37
N SER A 387 28.15 15.40 -21.43
CA SER A 387 28.49 14.09 -22.00
C SER A 387 29.76 14.12 -22.87
N GLU A 388 30.24 15.31 -23.23
CA GLU A 388 31.52 15.46 -23.95
C GLU A 388 32.72 15.24 -22.99
N PRO A 389 33.86 14.75 -23.50
CA PRO A 389 35.01 14.42 -22.65
C PRO A 389 35.52 15.59 -21.82
N GLY A 390 35.72 15.38 -20.51
CA GLY A 390 36.34 16.35 -19.60
C GLY A 390 35.38 17.37 -18.95
N ASN A 391 34.25 17.69 -19.57
CA ASN A 391 33.33 18.73 -19.08
C ASN A 391 32.67 18.39 -17.74
N ARG A 392 32.34 17.11 -17.53
CA ARG A 392 31.76 16.65 -16.25
C ARG A 392 32.75 16.75 -15.08
N VAL A 393 34.04 16.54 -15.35
CA VAL A 393 35.13 16.70 -14.36
C VAL A 393 35.29 18.17 -13.97
N LEU A 394 35.14 19.09 -14.93
CA LEU A 394 35.17 20.54 -14.67
C LEU A 394 33.99 20.97 -13.79
N LEU A 395 32.78 20.48 -14.06
CA LEU A 395 31.61 20.73 -13.22
C LEU A 395 31.84 20.22 -11.78
N GLN A 396 32.35 18.99 -11.60
CA GLN A 396 32.64 18.45 -10.27
C GLN A 396 33.72 19.23 -9.52
N LYS A 397 34.76 19.72 -10.21
CA LYS A 397 35.78 20.59 -9.59
C LYS A 397 35.15 21.90 -9.10
N ALA A 398 34.23 22.47 -9.87
CA ALA A 398 33.46 23.63 -9.44
C ALA A 398 32.52 23.30 -8.27
N GLU A 399 31.76 22.20 -8.35
CA GLU A 399 30.85 21.74 -7.30
C GLU A 399 31.59 21.54 -5.97
N ASN A 400 32.73 20.83 -5.98
CA ASN A 400 33.56 20.62 -4.79
C ASN A 400 34.10 21.92 -4.19
N TYR A 401 34.41 22.92 -5.03
CA TYR A 401 34.87 24.22 -4.57
C TYR A 401 33.75 25.00 -3.86
N TYR A 402 32.54 25.02 -4.43
CA TYR A 402 31.41 25.77 -3.86
C TYR A 402 30.73 25.05 -2.69
N LEU A 403 30.80 23.71 -2.63
CA LEU A 403 30.34 22.93 -1.48
C LEU A 403 31.33 22.89 -0.31
N ALA A 404 32.58 23.33 -0.51
CA ALA A 404 33.57 23.41 0.56
C ALA A 404 33.15 24.41 1.65
N ASP A 405 33.73 24.27 2.85
CA ASP A 405 33.53 25.19 3.98
C ASP A 405 32.05 25.48 4.29
N GLN A 406 31.22 24.43 4.34
CA GLN A 406 29.77 24.52 4.58
C GLN A 406 29.04 25.43 3.59
N GLN A 407 29.34 25.32 2.30
CA GLN A 407 28.65 26.08 1.23
C GLN A 407 28.78 27.60 1.34
N ARG A 408 29.79 28.12 2.06
CA ARG A 408 29.98 29.57 2.27
C ARG A 408 30.03 30.37 0.97
N GLU A 409 30.53 29.78 -0.10
CA GLU A 409 30.71 30.41 -1.41
C GLU A 409 29.51 30.20 -2.36
N MET A 410 28.54 29.38 -1.97
CA MET A 410 27.36 29.05 -2.78
C MET A 410 26.49 30.26 -3.16
N PRO A 411 26.30 31.29 -2.29
CA PRO A 411 25.55 32.49 -2.67
C PRO A 411 26.08 33.19 -3.93
N LYS A 412 27.38 33.05 -4.26
CA LYS A 412 27.97 33.62 -5.49
C LYS A 412 27.46 32.93 -6.75
N VAL A 413 27.13 31.64 -6.65
CA VAL A 413 26.53 30.90 -7.75
C VAL A 413 25.08 31.35 -7.90
N ASP A 414 24.35 31.37 -6.79
CA ASP A 414 22.91 31.65 -6.72
C ASP A 414 22.57 33.10 -7.10
N GLU A 415 23.49 34.05 -6.88
CA GLU A 415 23.33 35.47 -7.26
C GLU A 415 22.94 35.64 -8.74
N GLY A 416 23.36 34.75 -9.64
CA GLY A 416 23.03 34.83 -11.06
C GLY A 416 21.64 34.30 -11.43
N LEU A 417 20.94 33.65 -10.51
CA LEU A 417 19.75 32.84 -10.78
C LEU A 417 18.50 33.49 -10.17
N LEU A 418 17.33 33.18 -10.73
CA LEU A 418 16.02 33.61 -10.24
C LEU A 418 15.42 32.59 -9.25
N PHE A 419 15.77 31.32 -9.43
CA PHE A 419 15.54 30.25 -8.47
C PHE A 419 16.65 29.20 -8.61
N VAL A 420 16.77 28.35 -7.60
CA VAL A 420 17.82 27.35 -7.46
C VAL A 420 17.17 25.97 -7.44
N ILE A 421 17.70 25.01 -8.20
CA ILE A 421 17.24 23.62 -8.20
C ILE A 421 18.26 22.75 -7.49
N GLU A 422 17.84 22.02 -6.45
CA GLU A 422 18.65 20.97 -5.83
C GLU A 422 18.09 19.59 -6.16
N GLU A 423 18.59 18.99 -7.25
CA GLU A 423 18.13 17.70 -7.77
C GLU A 423 18.22 16.57 -6.72
N LYS A 424 19.27 16.57 -5.88
CA LYS A 424 19.44 15.56 -4.82
C LYS A 424 18.37 15.65 -3.72
N GLN A 425 17.81 16.83 -3.50
CA GLN A 425 16.80 17.08 -2.46
C GLN A 425 15.39 17.25 -3.04
N ASN A 426 15.25 17.24 -4.38
CA ASN A 426 14.00 17.58 -5.08
C ASN A 426 13.38 18.89 -4.59
N SER A 427 14.22 19.88 -4.28
CA SER A 427 13.79 21.22 -3.84
C SER A 427 14.03 22.27 -4.92
N VAL A 428 13.18 23.29 -4.90
CA VAL A 428 13.31 24.48 -5.74
C VAL A 428 13.05 25.69 -4.87
N ASP A 429 14.05 26.55 -4.74
CA ASP A 429 14.03 27.71 -3.84
C ASP A 429 14.15 29.00 -4.64
N LEU A 430 13.30 29.98 -4.31
CA LEU A 430 13.35 31.31 -4.91
C LEU A 430 14.56 32.10 -4.40
N THR A 431 15.21 32.84 -5.29
CA THR A 431 16.21 33.84 -4.88
C THR A 431 15.56 35.21 -4.72
N ASP A 432 16.24 36.15 -4.06
CA ASP A 432 15.80 37.54 -3.95
C ASP A 432 15.50 38.16 -5.33
N LYS A 433 16.32 37.83 -6.34
CA LYS A 433 16.10 38.28 -7.73
C LYS A 433 14.83 37.69 -8.33
N GLY A 434 14.52 36.43 -8.02
CA GLY A 434 13.26 35.81 -8.41
C GLY A 434 12.06 36.47 -7.76
N ILE A 435 12.12 36.70 -6.45
CA ILE A 435 11.06 37.38 -5.67
C ILE A 435 10.78 38.77 -6.28
N HIS A 436 11.83 39.58 -6.48
CA HIS A 436 11.69 40.91 -7.09
C HIS A 436 11.09 40.88 -8.50
N LEU A 437 11.32 39.82 -9.28
CA LEU A 437 10.78 39.71 -10.64
C LEU A 437 9.28 39.38 -10.66
N ILE A 438 8.79 38.61 -9.68
CA ILE A 438 7.39 38.16 -9.61
C ILE A 438 6.48 39.08 -8.79
N THR A 439 7.05 39.97 -7.98
CA THR A 439 6.33 41.04 -7.26
C THR A 439 6.04 42.21 -8.23
N GLN A 440 4.76 42.52 -8.45
CA GLN A 440 4.35 43.58 -9.39
C GLN A 440 4.42 44.98 -8.76
N GLY A 441 4.48 46.02 -9.60
CA GLY A 441 4.40 47.41 -9.16
C GLY A 441 3.02 47.73 -8.58
N GLY A 442 2.94 47.98 -7.28
CA GLY A 442 1.70 48.24 -6.53
C GLY A 442 1.35 47.18 -5.49
N GLU A 443 2.07 46.06 -5.46
CA GLU A 443 1.99 45.04 -4.42
C GLU A 443 2.93 45.36 -3.25
N ASP A 444 2.67 44.79 -2.07
CA ASP A 444 3.57 44.88 -0.93
C ASP A 444 4.95 44.29 -1.27
N ALA A 445 6.03 44.97 -0.87
CA ALA A 445 7.38 44.44 -1.02
C ALA A 445 7.56 43.11 -0.26
N ASN A 446 6.76 42.89 0.80
CA ASN A 446 6.74 41.67 1.60
C ASN A 446 5.68 40.65 1.16
N PHE A 447 5.10 40.79 -0.05
CA PHE A 447 4.00 39.92 -0.51
C PHE A 447 4.37 38.43 -0.61
N PHE A 448 5.63 38.11 -0.87
CA PHE A 448 6.19 36.76 -0.88
C PHE A 448 7.25 36.54 0.22
N ILE A 449 7.24 37.39 1.26
CA ILE A 449 8.19 37.32 2.38
C ILE A 449 7.40 36.98 3.65
N LEU A 450 7.81 35.92 4.36
CA LEU A 450 7.18 35.53 5.62
C LEU A 450 7.54 36.54 6.73
N PRO A 451 6.55 37.03 7.50
CA PRO A 451 6.81 37.85 8.68
C PRO A 451 7.40 36.99 9.82
N ASP A 452 8.23 37.62 10.67
CA ASP A 452 8.73 36.98 11.89
C ASP A 452 7.64 37.03 12.98
N VAL A 453 6.80 35.99 12.98
CA VAL A 453 5.66 35.85 13.90
C VAL A 453 6.11 35.95 15.35
N GLY A 454 7.27 35.40 15.73
CA GLY A 454 7.75 35.41 17.11
C GLY A 454 8.10 36.82 17.59
N SER A 455 8.83 37.57 16.76
CA SER A 455 9.18 38.96 17.05
C SER A 455 7.94 39.87 17.06
N GLU A 456 7.05 39.73 16.09
CA GLU A 456 5.84 40.55 15.98
C GLU A 456 4.80 40.23 17.07
N LEU A 457 4.61 38.96 17.45
CA LEU A 457 3.77 38.58 18.59
C LEU A 457 4.30 39.18 19.89
N ALA A 458 5.62 39.14 20.11
CA ALA A 458 6.24 39.73 21.29
C ALA A 458 6.09 41.26 21.34
N GLU A 459 6.03 41.93 20.18
CA GLU A 459 5.69 43.35 20.09
C GLU A 459 4.21 43.61 20.39
N ILE A 460 3.31 42.78 19.88
CA ILE A 460 1.86 42.86 20.16
C ILE A 460 1.57 42.66 21.66
N GLU A 461 2.31 41.77 22.33
CA GLU A 461 2.18 41.58 23.78
C GLU A 461 2.55 42.82 24.60
N LYS A 462 3.55 43.59 24.13
CA LYS A 462 4.05 44.80 24.79
C LYS A 462 3.14 46.02 24.62
N LEU A 463 2.14 45.96 23.73
CA LEU A 463 1.20 47.07 23.51
C LEU A 463 0.28 47.28 24.72
N SER A 464 0.02 48.53 25.07
CA SER A 464 -0.91 48.92 26.15
C SER A 464 -2.36 49.03 25.66
N VAL A 465 -2.87 48.00 24.99
CA VAL A 465 -4.26 47.91 24.47
C VAL A 465 -5.06 46.83 25.20
N THR A 466 -6.39 46.81 25.00
CA THR A 466 -7.28 45.85 25.66
C THR A 466 -6.95 44.39 25.28
N PRO A 467 -7.22 43.40 26.14
CA PRO A 467 -6.96 41.99 25.83
C PRO A 467 -7.66 41.50 24.55
N GLU A 468 -8.87 42.01 24.29
CA GLU A 468 -9.68 41.71 23.10
C GLU A 468 -9.02 42.25 21.81
N GLU A 469 -8.49 43.48 21.85
CA GLU A 469 -7.74 44.05 20.73
C GLU A 469 -6.38 43.37 20.51
N LYS A 470 -5.73 42.88 21.58
CA LYS A 470 -4.51 42.06 21.42
C LYS A 470 -4.82 40.76 20.71
N LEU A 471 -5.89 40.08 21.11
CA LEU A 471 -6.33 38.84 20.49
C LEU A 471 -6.64 39.05 19.01
N GLN A 472 -7.43 40.08 18.66
CA GLN A 472 -7.72 40.41 17.26
C GLN A 472 -6.48 40.70 16.41
N ARG A 473 -5.47 41.38 16.97
CA ARG A 473 -4.20 41.65 16.25
C ARG A 473 -3.35 40.40 16.11
N LYS A 474 -3.32 39.54 17.12
CA LYS A 474 -2.66 38.23 17.03
C LYS A 474 -3.34 37.37 15.96
N ASP A 475 -4.67 37.33 15.95
CA ASP A 475 -5.44 36.59 14.95
C ASP A 475 -5.20 37.14 13.54
N ALA A 476 -5.19 38.45 13.36
CA ALA A 476 -4.89 39.08 12.07
C ALA A 476 -3.46 38.78 11.58
N LEU A 477 -2.47 38.81 12.47
CA LEU A 477 -1.09 38.44 12.15
C LEU A 477 -0.98 36.97 11.75
N LEU A 478 -1.64 36.07 12.50
CA LEU A 478 -1.65 34.64 12.20
C LEU A 478 -2.37 34.34 10.89
N GLN A 479 -3.45 35.07 10.57
CA GLN A 479 -4.14 34.98 9.28
C GLN A 479 -3.26 35.46 8.11
N ASP A 480 -2.57 36.59 8.26
CA ASP A 480 -1.65 37.09 7.22
C ASP A 480 -0.46 36.13 7.02
N PHE A 481 0.10 35.59 8.11
CA PHE A 481 1.14 34.58 8.06
C PHE A 481 0.66 33.31 7.34
N ALA A 482 -0.51 32.78 7.69
CA ALA A 482 -1.09 31.60 7.06
C ALA A 482 -1.30 31.81 5.55
N ALA A 483 -1.91 32.94 5.16
CA ALA A 483 -2.14 33.27 3.76
C ALA A 483 -0.84 33.43 2.96
N LYS A 484 0.19 34.07 3.52
CA LYS A 484 1.51 34.21 2.89
C LYS A 484 2.24 32.88 2.78
N SER A 485 2.16 32.05 3.82
CA SER A 485 2.74 30.70 3.84
C SER A 485 2.13 29.82 2.75
N ASP A 486 0.80 29.78 2.64
CA ASP A 486 0.09 29.00 1.61
C ASP A 486 0.43 29.47 0.20
N ARG A 487 0.61 30.78 0.01
CA ARG A 487 1.04 31.35 -1.29
C ARG A 487 2.46 30.94 -1.65
N ILE A 488 3.42 31.09 -0.73
CA ILE A 488 4.82 30.71 -0.96
C ILE A 488 4.91 29.21 -1.27
N HIS A 489 4.16 28.40 -0.53
CA HIS A 489 4.03 26.97 -0.79
C HIS A 489 3.53 26.69 -2.21
N SER A 490 2.45 27.36 -2.62
CA SER A 490 1.89 27.23 -3.97
C SER A 490 2.90 27.61 -5.07
N VAL A 491 3.71 28.65 -4.83
CA VAL A 491 4.79 29.05 -5.74
C VAL A 491 5.87 27.97 -5.84
N GLN A 492 6.33 27.43 -4.71
CA GLN A 492 7.34 26.36 -4.68
C GLN A 492 6.84 25.10 -5.41
N GLN A 493 5.58 24.69 -5.19
CA GLN A 493 5.00 23.52 -5.87
C GLN A 493 4.85 23.74 -7.37
N LEU A 494 4.44 24.93 -7.82
CA LEU A 494 4.43 25.28 -9.25
C LEU A 494 5.84 25.24 -9.85
N LEU A 495 6.83 25.83 -9.18
CA LEU A 495 8.22 25.79 -9.64
C LEU A 495 8.74 24.37 -9.77
N LYS A 496 8.49 23.51 -8.77
CA LYS A 496 8.80 22.07 -8.85
C LYS A 496 8.11 21.43 -10.05
N ALA A 497 6.80 21.64 -10.22
CA ALA A 497 6.04 21.10 -11.35
C ALA A 497 6.61 21.52 -12.71
N TYR A 498 7.08 22.76 -12.88
CA TYR A 498 7.65 23.25 -14.14
C TYR A 498 9.10 22.80 -14.42
N THR A 499 9.86 22.42 -13.40
CA THR A 499 11.32 22.23 -13.52
C THR A 499 11.79 20.80 -13.26
N LEU A 500 11.10 20.05 -12.40
CA LEU A 500 11.47 18.69 -12.00
C LEU A 500 10.59 17.61 -12.63
N PHE A 501 9.35 17.94 -13.01
CA PHE A 501 8.36 17.00 -13.52
C PHE A 501 8.01 17.26 -14.99
N ASP A 502 8.43 16.35 -15.85
CA ASP A 502 8.20 16.39 -17.29
C ASP A 502 7.06 15.46 -17.69
N LYS A 503 6.31 15.91 -18.69
CA LYS A 503 5.24 15.13 -19.29
C LYS A 503 5.83 13.96 -20.07
N ASP A 504 5.16 12.82 -20.00
CA ASP A 504 5.53 11.53 -20.57
C ASP A 504 6.77 10.86 -19.93
N VAL A 505 7.27 11.41 -18.81
CA VAL A 505 8.36 10.82 -18.02
C VAL A 505 7.88 10.53 -16.60
N GLU A 506 7.62 11.56 -15.80
CA GLU A 506 7.12 11.39 -14.43
C GLU A 506 5.58 11.30 -14.37
N TYR A 507 4.87 11.84 -15.37
CA TYR A 507 3.41 11.76 -15.46
C TYR A 507 2.93 11.85 -16.92
N VAL A 508 1.70 11.42 -17.18
CA VAL A 508 0.99 11.58 -18.45
C VAL A 508 -0.35 12.28 -18.23
N VAL A 509 -0.92 12.88 -19.28
CA VAL A 509 -2.27 13.47 -19.22
C VAL A 509 -3.21 12.60 -20.06
N MET A 510 -4.21 12.00 -19.41
CA MET A 510 -5.19 11.11 -20.02
C MET A 510 -6.58 11.43 -19.49
N ASP A 511 -7.59 11.43 -20.35
CA ASP A 511 -9.00 11.71 -20.00
C ASP A 511 -9.19 13.04 -19.24
N GLY A 512 -8.35 14.04 -19.55
CA GLY A 512 -8.37 15.33 -18.86
C GLY A 512 -7.89 15.28 -17.41
N LYS A 513 -7.13 14.25 -17.01
CA LYS A 513 -6.51 14.09 -15.68
C LYS A 513 -5.00 13.86 -15.79
N VAL A 514 -4.27 14.26 -14.76
CA VAL A 514 -2.84 13.94 -14.60
C VAL A 514 -2.71 12.56 -13.97
N LYS A 515 -1.95 11.65 -14.60
CA LYS A 515 -1.67 10.31 -14.07
C LYS A 515 -0.17 10.13 -13.91
N ILE A 516 0.28 9.67 -12.74
CA ILE A 516 1.71 9.49 -12.43
C ILE A 516 2.25 8.28 -13.18
N VAL A 517 3.51 8.34 -13.62
CA VAL A 517 4.24 7.22 -14.20
C VAL A 517 5.32 6.77 -13.22
N ASP A 518 5.33 5.47 -12.91
CA ASP A 518 6.39 4.85 -12.14
C ASP A 518 7.70 4.88 -12.95
N GLU A 519 8.74 5.51 -12.39
CA GLU A 519 10.02 5.70 -13.06
C GLU A 519 10.74 4.37 -13.37
N GLN A 520 10.59 3.37 -12.50
CA GLN A 520 11.29 2.09 -12.64
C GLN A 520 10.57 1.15 -13.61
N THR A 521 9.24 1.17 -13.62
CA THR A 521 8.41 0.21 -14.35
C THR A 521 7.70 0.80 -15.56
N GLY A 522 7.67 2.13 -15.73
CA GLY A 522 6.92 2.83 -16.78
C GLY A 522 5.42 2.59 -16.72
N ARG A 523 4.91 2.13 -15.57
CA ARG A 523 3.49 1.88 -15.33
C ARG A 523 2.80 3.19 -15.00
N ILE A 524 1.60 3.37 -15.53
CA ILE A 524 0.73 4.44 -15.09
C ILE A 524 0.20 4.01 -13.72
N LEU A 525 0.52 4.79 -12.69
CA LEU A 525 0.07 4.60 -11.33
C LEU A 525 -1.27 5.33 -11.17
N ASP A 526 -2.34 4.70 -11.64
CA ASP A 526 -3.70 5.23 -11.51
C ASP A 526 -4.11 5.32 -10.03
N GLY A 527 -4.90 6.33 -9.66
CA GLY A 527 -5.26 6.62 -8.27
C GLY A 527 -4.17 7.31 -7.43
N ARG A 528 -2.92 7.37 -7.91
CA ARG A 528 -1.83 8.07 -7.21
C ARG A 528 -1.81 9.56 -7.50
N ARG A 529 -1.62 10.34 -6.44
CA ARG A 529 -1.39 11.78 -6.49
C ARG A 529 -0.06 12.12 -5.84
N TYR A 530 0.57 13.18 -6.33
CA TYR A 530 1.66 13.79 -5.58
C TYR A 530 1.06 14.52 -4.38
N SER A 531 1.66 14.31 -3.20
CA SER A 531 1.24 14.96 -1.96
C SER A 531 1.53 16.45 -1.98
N ASP A 532 1.03 17.16 -0.97
CA ASP A 532 1.51 18.49 -0.62
C ASP A 532 1.28 19.58 -1.70
N GLY A 533 0.16 19.49 -2.43
CA GLY A 533 -0.20 20.47 -3.45
C GLY A 533 0.54 20.31 -4.79
N LEU A 534 1.52 19.41 -4.89
CA LEU A 534 2.29 19.21 -6.12
C LEU A 534 1.44 18.67 -7.27
N HIS A 535 0.48 17.76 -6.99
CA HIS A 535 -0.38 17.22 -8.04
C HIS A 535 -1.29 18.32 -8.61
N GLN A 536 -1.85 19.14 -7.74
CA GLN A 536 -2.64 20.32 -8.10
C GLN A 536 -1.81 21.32 -8.91
N ALA A 537 -0.54 21.52 -8.55
CA ALA A 537 0.37 22.35 -9.31
C ALA A 537 0.64 21.79 -10.73
N ILE A 538 0.76 20.48 -10.89
CA ILE A 538 0.90 19.82 -12.21
C ILE A 538 -0.41 19.90 -13.01
N GLU A 539 -1.57 19.67 -12.37
CA GLU A 539 -2.89 19.87 -12.99
C GLU A 539 -3.03 21.31 -13.50
N ALA A 540 -2.67 22.30 -12.67
CA ALA A 540 -2.65 23.70 -13.06
C ALA A 540 -1.67 23.98 -14.19
N LYS A 541 -0.43 23.44 -14.15
CA LYS A 541 0.57 23.54 -15.23
C LYS A 541 0.00 23.05 -16.56
N GLU A 542 -0.65 21.89 -16.57
CA GLU A 542 -1.20 21.26 -17.78
C GLU A 542 -2.59 21.77 -18.19
N ASN A 543 -3.16 22.76 -17.48
CA ASN A 543 -4.52 23.28 -17.69
C ASN A 543 -5.62 22.23 -17.52
N VAL A 544 -5.39 21.28 -16.61
CA VAL A 544 -6.37 20.29 -16.15
C VAL A 544 -7.21 20.90 -15.02
N LYS A 545 -8.44 20.42 -14.81
CA LYS A 545 -9.27 20.83 -13.67
C LYS A 545 -8.55 20.47 -12.37
N VAL A 546 -8.19 21.49 -11.59
CA VAL A 546 -7.57 21.30 -10.27
C VAL A 546 -8.60 20.68 -9.34
N GLU A 547 -8.28 19.52 -8.80
CA GLU A 547 -9.14 18.84 -7.82
C GLU A 547 -8.83 19.32 -6.39
N ALA A 548 -9.85 19.32 -5.52
CA ALA A 548 -9.71 19.81 -4.15
C ALA A 548 -8.54 19.12 -3.40
N ALA A 549 -7.88 19.88 -2.53
CA ALA A 549 -6.87 19.33 -1.63
C ALA A 549 -7.43 18.13 -0.87
N THR A 550 -6.62 17.08 -0.75
CA THR A 550 -7.01 15.83 -0.08
C THR A 550 -6.25 15.68 1.23
N GLN A 551 -6.94 15.25 2.28
CA GLN A 551 -6.36 14.94 3.59
C GLN A 551 -6.29 13.43 3.80
N THR A 552 -5.24 12.96 4.49
CA THR A 552 -5.11 11.58 4.95
C THR A 552 -6.18 11.25 5.99
N PHE A 553 -7.03 10.26 5.70
CA PHE A 553 -8.04 9.74 6.65
C PHE A 553 -7.56 8.48 7.36
N ALA A 554 -6.80 7.65 6.66
CA ALA A 554 -6.23 6.44 7.24
C ALA A 554 -4.92 6.09 6.53
N THR A 555 -3.97 5.55 7.27
CA THR A 555 -2.67 5.13 6.74
C THR A 555 -2.14 3.93 7.50
N ILE A 556 -1.48 3.00 6.83
CA ILE A 556 -0.73 1.89 7.43
C ILE A 556 0.42 1.46 6.53
N THR A 557 1.57 1.11 7.10
CA THR A 557 2.64 0.45 6.35
C THR A 557 2.36 -1.04 6.14
N LEU A 558 2.79 -1.61 5.02
CA LEU A 558 2.68 -3.06 4.79
C LEU A 558 3.37 -3.85 5.91
N GLN A 559 4.48 -3.33 6.44
CA GLN A 559 5.18 -3.86 7.60
C GLN A 559 4.24 -4.05 8.80
N ASN A 560 3.61 -2.96 9.25
CA ASN A 560 2.74 -3.02 10.42
C ASN A 560 1.44 -3.78 10.14
N PHE A 561 0.92 -3.74 8.91
CA PHE A 561 -0.23 -4.57 8.51
C PHE A 561 0.05 -6.07 8.70
N PHE A 562 1.15 -6.58 8.12
CA PHE A 562 1.47 -8.01 8.21
C PHE A 562 1.89 -8.46 9.62
N ARG A 563 2.40 -7.55 10.46
CA ARG A 563 2.71 -7.84 11.87
C ARG A 563 1.47 -8.12 12.72
N MET A 564 0.27 -7.78 12.26
CA MET A 564 -0.98 -8.05 12.99
C MET A 564 -1.44 -9.50 12.91
N TYR A 565 -0.96 -10.28 11.93
CA TYR A 565 -1.36 -11.67 11.79
C TYR A 565 -0.81 -12.51 12.94
N HIS A 566 -1.65 -13.41 13.48
CA HIS A 566 -1.21 -14.41 14.46
C HIS A 566 -0.05 -15.25 13.92
N LYS A 567 -0.13 -15.64 12.65
CA LYS A 567 0.92 -16.37 11.95
C LYS A 567 1.15 -15.81 10.55
N LEU A 568 2.41 -15.52 10.24
CA LEU A 568 2.86 -15.02 8.94
C LEU A 568 3.89 -15.99 8.35
N ALA A 569 3.77 -16.29 7.07
CA ALA A 569 4.72 -17.10 6.32
C ALA A 569 4.92 -16.53 4.93
N GLY A 570 5.97 -16.97 4.23
CA GLY A 570 6.19 -16.53 2.86
C GLY A 570 7.01 -17.48 2.02
N MET A 571 6.90 -17.37 0.71
CA MET A 571 7.73 -18.13 -0.23
C MET A 571 8.33 -17.22 -1.28
N THR A 572 9.54 -17.53 -1.72
CA THR A 572 10.21 -16.81 -2.80
C THR A 572 11.38 -17.63 -3.34
N GLY A 573 11.91 -17.26 -4.49
CA GLY A 573 13.17 -17.82 -4.99
C GLY A 573 14.43 -17.21 -4.38
N THR A 574 14.32 -16.06 -3.70
CA THR A 574 15.48 -15.23 -3.39
C THR A 574 15.37 -14.44 -2.08
N ALA A 575 15.06 -15.10 -0.96
CA ALA A 575 14.96 -14.44 0.36
C ALA A 575 16.29 -14.38 1.14
N SER A 576 17.28 -15.22 0.82
CA SER A 576 18.51 -15.34 1.61
C SER A 576 19.32 -14.03 1.74
N THR A 577 19.19 -13.11 0.79
CA THR A 577 19.89 -11.82 0.84
C THR A 577 19.31 -10.88 1.90
N GLU A 578 17.98 -10.91 2.10
CA GLU A 578 17.24 -10.02 3.01
C GLU A 578 16.86 -10.71 4.33
N ALA A 579 17.44 -11.88 4.63
CA ALA A 579 17.08 -12.65 5.82
C ALA A 579 17.25 -11.85 7.13
N GLY A 580 18.22 -10.91 7.17
CA GLY A 580 18.40 -10.00 8.30
C GLY A 580 17.22 -9.03 8.46
N GLU A 581 16.80 -8.38 7.38
CA GLU A 581 15.66 -7.44 7.34
C GLU A 581 14.35 -8.17 7.70
N LEU A 582 14.10 -9.32 7.10
CA LEU A 582 12.89 -10.12 7.33
C LEU A 582 12.77 -10.58 8.79
N TRP A 583 13.89 -10.91 9.44
CA TRP A 583 13.91 -11.25 10.86
C TRP A 583 13.77 -10.01 11.77
N GLU A 584 14.46 -8.91 11.45
CA GLU A 584 14.43 -7.68 12.25
C GLU A 584 13.02 -7.09 12.30
N ILE A 585 12.33 -7.02 11.16
CA ILE A 585 11.01 -6.41 11.02
C ILE A 585 9.89 -7.39 11.37
N TYR A 586 9.87 -8.59 10.76
CA TYR A 586 8.72 -9.50 10.82
C TYR A 586 8.93 -10.74 11.70
N LYS A 587 10.15 -10.94 12.23
CA LYS A 587 10.53 -12.18 12.93
C LYS A 587 10.39 -13.43 12.04
N LEU A 588 10.49 -13.25 10.72
CA LEU A 588 10.44 -14.34 9.75
C LEU A 588 11.84 -14.91 9.51
N ASP A 589 11.99 -16.19 9.79
CA ASP A 589 13.23 -16.92 9.50
C ASP A 589 13.25 -17.46 8.07
N VAL A 590 14.40 -17.45 7.40
CA VAL A 590 14.53 -17.90 6.01
C VAL A 590 15.18 -19.28 5.96
N VAL A 591 14.47 -20.24 5.37
CA VAL A 591 14.96 -21.61 5.15
C VAL A 591 15.12 -21.86 3.66
N THR A 592 16.36 -22.05 3.21
CA THR A 592 16.67 -22.43 1.83
C THR A 592 16.36 -23.89 1.59
N ILE A 593 15.38 -24.17 0.72
CA ILE A 593 14.94 -25.52 0.38
C ILE A 593 15.80 -26.06 -0.77
N PRO A 594 16.27 -27.33 -0.70
CA PRO A 594 17.02 -27.93 -1.80
C PRO A 594 16.15 -28.06 -3.06
N THR A 595 16.77 -27.99 -4.24
CA THR A 595 16.08 -28.27 -5.49
C THR A 595 15.80 -29.77 -5.64
N ASN A 596 14.66 -30.11 -6.26
CA ASN A 596 14.31 -31.50 -6.56
C ASN A 596 15.36 -32.17 -7.44
N LEU A 597 15.86 -31.43 -8.44
CA LEU A 597 16.92 -31.84 -9.34
C LEU A 597 18.09 -30.84 -9.28
N PRO A 598 19.34 -31.30 -9.44
CA PRO A 598 20.50 -30.41 -9.38
C PRO A 598 20.50 -29.44 -10.57
N ILE A 599 20.86 -28.18 -10.30
CA ILE A 599 20.91 -27.12 -11.32
C ILE A 599 22.05 -27.40 -12.30
N SER A 600 21.75 -27.46 -13.60
CA SER A 600 22.73 -27.65 -14.68
C SER A 600 23.05 -26.37 -15.47
N ARG A 601 22.42 -25.23 -15.11
CA ARG A 601 22.64 -23.92 -15.73
C ARG A 601 24.07 -23.45 -15.54
N VAL A 602 24.66 -22.89 -16.60
CA VAL A 602 25.98 -22.26 -16.58
C VAL A 602 25.83 -20.74 -16.46
N ASP A 603 26.28 -20.17 -15.34
CA ASP A 603 26.32 -18.73 -15.11
C ASP A 603 27.70 -18.18 -15.46
N ALA A 604 27.79 -17.34 -16.51
CA ALA A 604 29.04 -16.78 -17.00
C ALA A 604 29.41 -15.46 -16.29
N GLU A 605 30.70 -15.12 -16.31
CA GLU A 605 31.23 -13.86 -15.78
C GLU A 605 30.79 -12.65 -16.61
N ASP A 606 30.62 -11.50 -15.98
CA ASP A 606 30.10 -10.28 -16.61
C ASP A 606 31.02 -9.78 -17.74
N LEU A 607 30.42 -9.39 -18.87
CA LEU A 607 31.13 -8.75 -19.98
C LEU A 607 31.03 -7.23 -19.81
N VAL A 608 32.15 -6.57 -19.54
CA VAL A 608 32.17 -5.14 -19.22
C VAL A 608 32.69 -4.33 -20.42
N TYR A 609 31.94 -3.30 -20.79
CA TYR A 609 32.20 -2.41 -21.92
C TYR A 609 32.43 -0.97 -21.45
N LYS A 610 33.17 -0.20 -22.25
CA LYS A 610 33.41 1.23 -21.95
C LYS A 610 32.15 2.09 -22.16
N THR A 611 31.39 1.84 -23.23
CA THR A 611 30.22 2.65 -23.62
C THR A 611 28.94 1.82 -23.69
N LYS A 612 27.77 2.46 -23.49
CA LYS A 612 26.46 1.79 -23.68
C LYS A 612 26.26 1.34 -25.13
N ARG A 613 26.82 2.07 -26.09
CA ARG A 613 26.72 1.73 -27.52
C ARG A 613 27.38 0.40 -27.85
N ASP A 614 28.60 0.17 -27.36
CA ASP A 614 29.32 -1.08 -27.59
C ASP A 614 28.62 -2.25 -26.90
N LYS A 615 28.13 -2.03 -25.68
CA LYS A 615 27.33 -2.97 -24.90
C LYS A 615 26.12 -3.47 -25.70
N TYR A 616 25.26 -2.55 -26.19
CA TYR A 616 24.03 -2.94 -26.89
C TYR A 616 24.30 -3.64 -28.22
N LYS A 617 25.36 -3.23 -28.94
CA LYS A 617 25.78 -3.95 -30.15
C LYS A 617 26.16 -5.40 -29.83
N ALA A 618 26.96 -5.62 -28.79
CA ALA A 618 27.36 -6.96 -28.38
C ALA A 618 26.18 -7.81 -27.91
N VAL A 619 25.21 -7.22 -27.21
CA VAL A 619 23.96 -7.89 -26.82
C VAL A 619 23.20 -8.38 -28.05
N ILE A 620 23.05 -7.54 -29.09
CA ILE A 620 22.34 -7.92 -30.32
C ILE A 620 23.08 -9.02 -31.08
N ASP A 621 24.41 -8.93 -31.17
CA ASP A 621 25.23 -9.95 -31.83
C ASP A 621 25.10 -11.31 -31.12
N GLU A 622 25.09 -11.34 -29.78
CA GLU A 622 24.86 -12.55 -28.98
C GLU A 622 23.45 -13.13 -29.21
N ILE A 623 22.40 -12.28 -29.19
CA ILE A 623 21.01 -12.69 -29.47
C ILE A 623 20.93 -13.38 -30.85
N LYS A 624 21.53 -12.78 -31.88
CA LYS A 624 21.53 -13.33 -33.24
C LYS A 624 22.26 -14.68 -33.30
N GLN A 625 23.39 -14.81 -32.60
CA GLN A 625 24.14 -16.07 -32.55
C GLN A 625 23.34 -17.19 -31.87
N LEU A 626 22.65 -16.89 -30.78
CA LEU A 626 21.83 -17.86 -30.04
C LEU A 626 20.57 -18.24 -30.81
N GLN A 627 19.88 -17.27 -31.39
CA GLN A 627 18.70 -17.49 -32.22
C GLN A 627 19.04 -18.34 -33.46
N ALA A 628 20.18 -18.10 -34.12
CA ALA A 628 20.63 -18.89 -35.26
C ALA A 628 20.89 -20.37 -34.91
N LYS A 629 21.18 -20.66 -33.63
CA LYS A 629 21.30 -22.04 -33.09
C LYS A 629 19.94 -22.62 -32.65
N GLY A 630 18.83 -21.91 -32.88
CA GLY A 630 17.49 -22.31 -32.46
C GLY A 630 17.23 -22.17 -30.96
N ARG A 631 18.12 -21.50 -30.20
CA ARG A 631 17.94 -21.33 -28.76
C ARG A 631 16.99 -20.17 -28.45
N PRO A 632 16.04 -20.34 -27.52
CA PRO A 632 15.26 -19.21 -27.01
C PRO A 632 16.13 -18.30 -26.15
N VAL A 633 15.85 -17.00 -26.22
CA VAL A 633 16.59 -15.95 -25.51
C VAL A 633 15.62 -15.06 -24.74
N LEU A 634 15.86 -14.93 -23.44
CA LEU A 634 15.21 -13.94 -22.58
C LEU A 634 16.20 -12.83 -22.24
N VAL A 635 15.86 -11.60 -22.62
CA VAL A 635 16.67 -10.41 -22.40
C VAL A 635 16.05 -9.57 -21.29
N GLY A 636 16.75 -9.41 -20.16
CA GLY A 636 16.31 -8.57 -19.05
C GLY A 636 16.91 -7.17 -19.13
N THR A 637 16.07 -6.15 -19.06
CA THR A 637 16.47 -4.73 -18.98
C THR A 637 16.02 -4.11 -17.65
N THR A 638 16.58 -2.97 -17.27
CA THR A 638 16.29 -2.25 -16.01
C THR A 638 15.15 -1.24 -16.13
N SER A 639 14.87 -0.72 -17.34
CA SER A 639 13.80 0.25 -17.59
C SER A 639 13.06 -0.02 -18.91
N VAL A 640 11.86 0.56 -19.03
CA VAL A 640 11.03 0.49 -20.24
C VAL A 640 11.73 1.19 -21.41
N GLU A 641 12.37 2.33 -21.15
CA GLU A 641 13.13 3.07 -22.16
C GLU A 641 14.22 2.19 -22.79
N VAL A 642 14.98 1.44 -21.99
CA VAL A 642 16.01 0.52 -22.48
C VAL A 642 15.39 -0.64 -23.26
N SER A 643 14.26 -1.19 -22.79
CA SER A 643 13.51 -2.23 -23.52
C SER A 643 13.04 -1.74 -24.89
N GLU A 644 12.49 -0.53 -24.99
CA GLU A 644 12.05 0.06 -26.26
C GLU A 644 13.21 0.39 -27.19
N LEU A 645 14.31 0.93 -26.65
CA LEU A 645 15.52 1.19 -27.42
C LEU A 645 16.06 -0.10 -28.04
N LEU A 646 16.19 -1.16 -27.23
CA LEU A 646 16.68 -2.45 -27.70
C LEU A 646 15.72 -3.09 -28.71
N SER A 647 14.41 -2.97 -28.50
CA SER A 647 13.39 -3.42 -29.45
C SER A 647 13.51 -2.71 -30.80
N LYS A 648 13.71 -1.38 -30.82
CA LYS A 648 13.95 -0.61 -32.05
C LYS A 648 15.22 -1.10 -32.78
N MET A 649 16.29 -1.37 -32.03
CA MET A 649 17.54 -1.88 -32.61
C MET A 649 17.39 -3.29 -33.18
N LEU A 650 16.71 -4.20 -32.47
CA LEU A 650 16.42 -5.56 -32.96
C LEU A 650 15.51 -5.57 -34.17
N THR A 651 14.53 -4.65 -34.23
CA THR A 651 13.67 -4.45 -35.41
C THR A 651 14.50 -4.02 -36.62
N PHE A 652 15.43 -3.09 -36.44
CA PHE A 652 16.36 -2.65 -37.48
C PHE A 652 17.23 -3.81 -38.00
N ASP A 653 17.70 -4.66 -37.10
CA ASP A 653 18.45 -5.90 -37.41
C ASP A 653 17.58 -7.07 -37.91
N LYS A 654 16.26 -6.87 -38.05
CA LYS A 654 15.27 -7.86 -38.52
C LYS A 654 15.19 -9.11 -37.66
N VAL A 655 15.39 -8.98 -36.34
CA VAL A 655 15.22 -10.06 -35.37
C VAL A 655 13.78 -10.02 -34.83
N PRO A 656 12.95 -11.05 -35.09
CA PRO A 656 11.62 -11.14 -34.48
C PRO A 656 11.72 -11.27 -32.97
N HIS A 657 10.99 -10.44 -32.22
CA HIS A 657 11.02 -10.43 -30.77
C HIS A 657 9.69 -9.94 -30.18
N ASN A 658 9.45 -10.28 -28.92
CA ASN A 658 8.35 -9.75 -28.11
C ASN A 658 8.89 -8.89 -26.96
N VAL A 659 8.10 -7.93 -26.49
CA VAL A 659 8.47 -7.03 -25.39
C VAL A 659 7.44 -7.14 -24.27
N LEU A 660 7.91 -7.30 -23.03
CA LEU A 660 7.11 -7.36 -21.80
C LEU A 660 7.41 -6.10 -20.97
N ASN A 661 6.45 -5.18 -20.93
CA ASN A 661 6.57 -3.88 -20.24
C ASN A 661 5.74 -3.81 -18.95
N ALA A 662 5.25 -4.94 -18.45
CA ALA A 662 4.47 -5.04 -17.23
C ALA A 662 3.16 -4.21 -17.22
N LYS A 663 2.55 -4.01 -18.41
CA LYS A 663 1.30 -3.24 -18.62
C LYS A 663 0.07 -4.13 -18.79
N GLN A 664 0.21 -5.34 -19.35
CA GLN A 664 -0.92 -6.23 -19.66
C GLN A 664 -0.61 -7.65 -19.19
N HIS A 665 -0.86 -7.95 -17.91
CA HIS A 665 -0.44 -9.21 -17.28
C HIS A 665 -0.95 -10.48 -17.97
N ALA A 666 -2.20 -10.50 -18.44
CA ALA A 666 -2.76 -11.64 -19.16
C ALA A 666 -2.04 -11.90 -20.50
N ARG A 667 -1.82 -10.85 -21.30
CA ARG A 667 -1.11 -10.96 -22.58
C ARG A 667 0.37 -11.32 -22.38
N GLU A 668 0.99 -10.76 -21.35
CA GLU A 668 2.36 -11.08 -20.97
C GLU A 668 2.51 -12.54 -20.56
N ALA A 669 1.56 -13.09 -19.79
CA ALA A 669 1.58 -14.51 -19.42
C ALA A 669 1.54 -15.42 -20.66
N GLN A 670 0.76 -15.05 -21.68
CA GLN A 670 0.73 -15.77 -22.95
C GLN A 670 2.07 -15.70 -23.69
N ILE A 671 2.67 -14.51 -23.78
CA ILE A 671 3.99 -14.33 -24.42
C ILE A 671 5.07 -15.12 -23.67
N VAL A 672 5.03 -15.15 -22.33
CA VAL A 672 5.99 -15.89 -21.49
C VAL A 672 5.84 -17.41 -21.69
N ALA A 673 4.62 -17.91 -21.87
CA ALA A 673 4.38 -19.32 -22.16
C ALA A 673 5.00 -19.75 -23.50
N GLU A 674 5.04 -18.84 -24.49
CA GLU A 674 5.64 -19.06 -25.80
C GLU A 674 7.15 -18.74 -25.85
N ALA A 675 7.68 -18.06 -24.84
CA ALA A 675 9.09 -17.62 -24.79
C ALA A 675 10.10 -18.78 -24.78
N GLY A 676 9.66 -19.99 -24.41
CA GLY A 676 10.49 -21.20 -24.39
C GLY A 676 10.54 -21.96 -25.71
N LEU A 677 9.90 -21.46 -26.78
CA LEU A 677 9.91 -22.09 -28.11
C LEU A 677 11.25 -21.87 -28.85
N PRO A 678 11.65 -22.78 -29.76
CA PRO A 678 12.90 -22.63 -30.52
C PRO A 678 13.01 -21.27 -31.24
N GLY A 679 14.13 -20.57 -31.04
CA GLY A 679 14.43 -19.28 -31.67
C GLY A 679 13.57 -18.08 -31.20
N ALA A 680 12.74 -18.25 -30.17
CA ALA A 680 11.96 -17.16 -29.58
C ALA A 680 12.88 -16.15 -28.88
N VAL A 681 12.65 -14.86 -29.11
CA VAL A 681 13.37 -13.76 -28.44
C VAL A 681 12.36 -12.93 -27.67
N THR A 682 12.56 -12.81 -26.36
CA THR A 682 11.67 -12.04 -25.48
C THR A 682 12.47 -11.04 -24.67
N ILE A 683 12.07 -9.77 -24.71
CA ILE A 683 12.63 -8.70 -23.91
C ILE A 683 11.70 -8.47 -22.71
N ALA A 684 12.24 -8.46 -21.50
CA ALA A 684 11.51 -8.23 -20.28
C ALA A 684 12.09 -7.02 -19.54
N THR A 685 11.26 -5.99 -19.34
CA THR A 685 11.61 -4.90 -18.43
C THR A 685 11.51 -5.38 -16.99
N ASN A 686 12.59 -5.22 -16.22
CA ASN A 686 12.78 -5.69 -14.85
C ASN A 686 12.37 -7.17 -14.71
N MET A 687 11.21 -7.38 -14.07
CA MET A 687 10.66 -8.70 -13.79
C MET A 687 9.27 -8.89 -14.43
N ALA A 688 9.00 -8.25 -15.57
CA ALA A 688 7.79 -8.50 -16.34
C ALA A 688 7.61 -10.01 -16.64
N GLY A 689 6.38 -10.51 -16.61
CA GLY A 689 6.13 -11.96 -16.69
C GLY A 689 6.48 -12.74 -15.41
N ARG A 690 6.45 -12.11 -14.22
CA ARG A 690 6.57 -12.79 -12.93
C ARG A 690 5.39 -13.74 -12.67
N GLY A 691 5.66 -14.79 -11.90
CA GLY A 691 4.66 -15.81 -11.55
C GLY A 691 4.31 -16.78 -12.69
N THR A 692 4.84 -16.59 -13.90
CA THR A 692 4.62 -17.50 -15.05
C THR A 692 5.91 -18.27 -15.37
N ASP A 693 5.77 -19.57 -15.59
CA ASP A 693 6.87 -20.49 -15.91
C ASP A 693 7.17 -20.52 -17.42
N ILE A 694 8.46 -20.54 -17.78
CA ILE A 694 8.90 -20.66 -19.17
C ILE A 694 9.24 -22.14 -19.42
N LYS A 695 8.30 -22.86 -20.02
CA LYS A 695 8.51 -24.27 -20.37
C LYS A 695 9.28 -24.38 -21.68
N LEU A 696 10.33 -25.21 -21.69
CA LEU A 696 11.13 -25.43 -22.89
C LEU A 696 10.35 -26.26 -23.91
N GLY A 697 10.24 -25.75 -25.14
CA GLY A 697 9.61 -26.46 -26.25
C GLY A 697 10.43 -27.66 -26.75
N PRO A 698 9.86 -28.48 -27.65
CA PRO A 698 10.58 -29.62 -28.23
C PRO A 698 11.88 -29.18 -28.93
N GLY A 699 12.98 -29.90 -28.71
CA GLY A 699 14.29 -29.64 -29.34
C GLY A 699 15.14 -28.55 -28.65
N VAL A 700 14.58 -27.82 -27.68
CA VAL A 700 15.28 -26.70 -27.01
C VAL A 700 16.31 -27.18 -26.01
N LYS A 701 16.07 -28.30 -25.32
CA LYS A 701 17.02 -28.86 -24.34
C LYS A 701 18.32 -29.27 -25.03
N GLU A 702 18.21 -29.90 -26.20
CA GLU A 702 19.32 -30.32 -27.06
C GLU A 702 20.09 -29.12 -27.61
N ALA A 703 19.41 -28.00 -27.89
CA ALA A 703 20.04 -26.75 -28.31
C ALA A 703 20.81 -26.04 -27.17
N GLY A 704 20.76 -26.54 -25.94
CA GLY A 704 21.43 -25.95 -24.76
C GLY A 704 20.48 -25.17 -23.83
N GLY A 705 19.17 -25.31 -24.01
CA GLY A 705 18.14 -24.70 -23.17
C GLY A 705 18.03 -23.19 -23.30
N LEU A 706 17.25 -22.57 -22.39
CA LEU A 706 17.00 -21.14 -22.36
C LEU A 706 18.28 -20.35 -22.05
N ALA A 707 18.55 -19.31 -22.86
CA ALA A 707 19.62 -18.37 -22.62
C ALA A 707 19.08 -17.07 -21.99
N ILE A 708 19.70 -16.65 -20.90
CA ILE A 708 19.38 -15.39 -20.20
C ILE A 708 20.46 -14.37 -20.53
N ILE A 709 20.03 -13.20 -20.99
CA ILE A 709 20.90 -12.04 -21.23
C ILE A 709 20.45 -10.89 -20.34
N GLY A 710 21.29 -10.48 -19.39
CA GLY A 710 21.08 -9.24 -18.64
C GLY A 710 21.78 -8.09 -19.36
N THR A 711 21.06 -7.02 -19.71
CA THR A 711 21.66 -5.87 -20.39
C THR A 711 22.34 -4.88 -19.46
N GLU A 712 22.08 -5.02 -18.16
CA GLU A 712 22.62 -4.23 -17.04
C GLU A 712 22.54 -5.07 -15.76
N ARG A 713 23.16 -4.58 -14.69
CA ARG A 713 23.03 -5.11 -13.34
C ARG A 713 21.99 -4.28 -12.59
N HIS A 714 21.03 -4.93 -11.95
CA HIS A 714 20.04 -4.23 -11.14
C HIS A 714 20.68 -3.70 -9.85
N GLU A 715 20.02 -2.74 -9.20
CA GLU A 715 20.46 -2.23 -7.89
C GLU A 715 20.55 -3.33 -6.82
N SER A 716 19.67 -4.34 -6.93
CA SER A 716 19.67 -5.51 -6.06
C SER A 716 20.14 -6.78 -6.78
N ARG A 717 21.03 -7.52 -6.12
CA ARG A 717 21.49 -8.85 -6.54
C ARG A 717 20.37 -9.86 -6.60
N ARG A 718 19.31 -9.62 -5.83
CA ARG A 718 18.12 -10.46 -5.78
C ARG A 718 17.43 -10.53 -7.14
N VAL A 719 17.18 -9.38 -7.75
CA VAL A 719 16.54 -9.26 -9.07
C VAL A 719 17.37 -9.95 -10.14
N ASP A 720 18.70 -9.77 -10.11
CA ASP A 720 19.61 -10.49 -11.00
C ASP A 720 19.51 -12.01 -10.84
N ARG A 721 19.43 -12.51 -9.60
CA ARG A 721 19.24 -13.95 -9.32
C ARG A 721 17.88 -14.46 -9.81
N GLN A 722 16.82 -13.65 -9.69
CA GLN A 722 15.51 -14.01 -10.23
C GLN A 722 15.51 -14.11 -11.75
N LEU A 723 16.19 -13.18 -12.44
CA LEU A 723 16.37 -13.22 -13.89
C LEU A 723 17.13 -14.47 -14.32
N ARG A 724 18.25 -14.80 -13.66
CA ARG A 724 18.99 -16.06 -13.90
C ARG A 724 18.13 -17.29 -13.66
N GLY A 725 17.32 -17.27 -12.60
CA GLY A 725 16.38 -18.34 -12.21
C GLY A 725 15.26 -18.59 -13.22
N ARG A 726 15.14 -17.78 -14.29
CA ARG A 726 14.26 -18.10 -15.42
C ARG A 726 14.76 -19.28 -16.25
N ALA A 727 16.08 -19.52 -16.29
CA ALA A 727 16.68 -20.71 -16.90
C ALA A 727 17.14 -21.73 -15.85
N GLY A 728 17.33 -22.99 -16.27
CA GLY A 728 17.87 -24.03 -15.40
C GLY A 728 16.87 -24.76 -14.50
N ARG A 729 15.56 -24.67 -14.82
CA ARG A 729 14.48 -25.16 -13.95
C ARG A 729 14.41 -26.69 -13.98
N GLN A 730 14.20 -27.32 -12.81
CA GLN A 730 14.12 -28.78 -12.67
C GLN A 730 15.29 -29.52 -13.37
N GLY A 731 16.50 -28.97 -13.29
CA GLY A 731 17.70 -29.55 -13.89
C GLY A 731 17.87 -29.35 -15.39
N ASP A 732 16.98 -28.61 -16.06
CA ASP A 732 17.10 -28.28 -17.47
C ASP A 732 18.40 -27.51 -17.78
N PRO A 733 19.01 -27.72 -18.96
CA PRO A 733 20.17 -26.95 -19.37
C PRO A 733 19.81 -25.47 -19.56
N GLY A 734 20.80 -24.59 -19.43
CA GLY A 734 20.62 -23.16 -19.68
C GLY A 734 21.90 -22.38 -19.47
N THR A 735 21.89 -21.11 -19.88
CA THR A 735 23.03 -20.20 -19.70
C THR A 735 22.56 -18.84 -19.21
N SER A 736 23.36 -18.16 -18.40
CA SER A 736 23.14 -16.73 -18.10
C SER A 736 24.40 -15.90 -18.34
N GLN A 737 24.23 -14.73 -18.93
CA GLN A 737 25.30 -13.78 -19.26
C GLN A 737 24.81 -12.35 -19.01
N PHE A 738 25.60 -11.56 -18.29
CA PHE A 738 25.34 -10.12 -18.12
C PHE A 738 26.32 -9.30 -18.95
N PHE A 739 25.81 -8.23 -19.56
CA PHE A 739 26.54 -7.23 -20.31
C PHE A 739 26.42 -5.91 -19.54
N VAL A 740 27.54 -5.30 -19.16
CA VAL A 740 27.56 -4.10 -18.30
C VAL A 740 28.42 -3.03 -18.95
N SER A 741 28.05 -1.76 -18.79
CA SER A 741 28.85 -0.62 -19.21
C SER A 741 29.29 0.23 -18.01
N LEU A 742 30.47 0.85 -18.10
CA LEU A 742 30.89 1.89 -17.14
C LEU A 742 29.96 3.11 -17.11
N GLU A 743 29.18 3.30 -18.17
CA GLU A 743 28.17 4.35 -18.29
C GLU A 743 26.81 3.98 -17.69
N ASP A 744 26.63 2.74 -17.22
CA ASP A 744 25.37 2.30 -16.58
C ASP A 744 25.19 2.97 -15.21
N ASP A 745 23.94 3.15 -14.79
CA ASP A 745 23.61 3.99 -13.62
C ASP A 745 24.16 3.42 -12.31
N LEU A 746 24.14 2.10 -12.16
CA LEU A 746 24.83 1.42 -11.05
C LEU A 746 26.33 1.72 -11.02
N MET A 747 26.99 1.77 -12.18
CA MET A 747 28.44 2.02 -12.26
C MET A 747 28.78 3.49 -11.99
N ARG A 748 27.90 4.41 -12.40
CA ARG A 748 28.04 5.86 -12.12
C ARG A 748 28.05 6.16 -10.63
N MET A 749 27.25 5.42 -9.84
CA MET A 749 27.20 5.60 -8.38
C MET A 749 28.51 5.24 -7.66
N PHE A 750 29.44 4.50 -8.28
CA PHE A 750 30.60 3.89 -7.61
C PHE A 750 31.97 4.33 -8.12
N GLY A 751 32.09 5.56 -8.62
CA GLY A 751 33.40 6.13 -8.99
C GLY A 751 34.01 5.44 -10.22
N SER A 752 33.17 5.17 -11.22
CA SER A 752 33.54 4.64 -12.54
C SER A 752 34.73 5.38 -13.18
N GLU A 753 34.94 6.65 -12.83
CA GLU A 753 36.06 7.47 -13.28
C GLU A 753 37.45 6.95 -12.87
N ARG A 754 37.60 6.36 -11.67
CA ARG A 754 38.88 5.75 -11.26
C ARG A 754 39.18 4.50 -12.07
N ILE A 755 38.15 3.73 -12.40
CA ILE A 755 38.26 2.50 -13.19
C ILE A 755 38.50 2.86 -14.66
N ALA A 756 37.74 3.80 -15.21
CA ALA A 756 37.89 4.32 -16.56
C ALA A 756 39.27 4.96 -16.77
N GLY A 757 39.74 5.81 -15.85
CA GLY A 757 41.06 6.42 -15.93
C GLY A 757 42.25 5.45 -15.73
N LEU A 758 41.99 4.26 -15.17
CA LEU A 758 42.95 3.16 -15.10
C LEU A 758 42.92 2.34 -16.39
N MET A 759 41.75 2.15 -17.00
CA MET A 759 41.56 1.51 -18.31
C MET A 759 42.20 2.31 -19.44
N ASP A 760 42.03 3.63 -19.45
CA ASP A 760 42.69 4.52 -20.42
C ASP A 760 44.22 4.46 -20.28
N ARG A 761 44.73 4.29 -19.06
CA ARG A 761 46.16 4.08 -18.78
C ARG A 761 46.67 2.68 -19.18
N MET A 762 45.80 1.67 -19.16
CA MET A 762 46.13 0.29 -19.56
C MET A 762 45.96 0.05 -21.06
N GLY A 763 45.44 1.02 -21.82
CA GLY A 763 45.39 0.98 -23.29
C GLY A 763 44.18 0.24 -23.88
N TYR A 764 43.11 0.01 -23.10
CA TYR A 764 41.88 -0.60 -23.61
C TYR A 764 41.15 0.33 -24.59
N LYS A 765 40.75 -0.20 -25.75
CA LYS A 765 40.07 0.57 -26.83
C LYS A 765 38.56 0.42 -26.78
N GLU A 766 37.84 1.36 -27.40
CA GLU A 766 36.40 1.23 -27.64
C GLU A 766 36.11 -0.07 -28.40
N GLY A 767 35.10 -0.83 -27.94
CA GLY A 767 34.77 -2.17 -28.45
C GLY A 767 35.50 -3.36 -27.80
N GLU A 768 36.51 -3.17 -26.94
CA GLU A 768 37.16 -4.28 -26.23
C GLU A 768 36.35 -4.71 -24.98
N VAL A 769 36.20 -6.02 -24.79
CA VAL A 769 35.49 -6.62 -23.65
C VAL A 769 36.47 -6.86 -22.51
N ILE A 770 36.10 -6.42 -21.31
CA ILE A 770 36.82 -6.78 -20.10
C ILE A 770 36.06 -7.87 -19.37
N GLN A 771 36.73 -9.01 -19.19
CA GLN A 771 36.23 -10.12 -18.40
C GLN A 771 37.25 -10.41 -17.29
N HIS A 772 36.99 -9.91 -16.08
CA HIS A 772 37.87 -10.14 -14.94
C HIS A 772 37.07 -10.22 -13.64
N SER A 773 37.28 -11.30 -12.87
CA SER A 773 36.55 -11.58 -11.62
C SER A 773 36.65 -10.48 -10.55
N MET A 774 37.71 -9.65 -10.60
CA MET A 774 37.85 -8.47 -9.76
C MET A 774 36.75 -7.42 -10.03
N ILE A 775 36.36 -7.23 -11.29
CA ILE A 775 35.35 -6.25 -11.67
C ILE A 775 33.96 -6.76 -11.28
N THR A 776 33.64 -8.02 -11.58
CA THR A 776 32.41 -8.69 -11.11
C THR A 776 32.22 -8.50 -9.60
N ARG A 777 33.26 -8.79 -8.79
CA ARG A 777 33.23 -8.60 -7.33
C ARG A 777 33.07 -7.13 -6.90
N SER A 778 33.56 -6.18 -7.70
CA SER A 778 33.42 -4.76 -7.41
C SER A 778 31.98 -4.29 -7.65
N ILE A 779 31.32 -4.81 -8.69
CA ILE A 779 29.90 -4.60 -8.97
C ILE A 779 29.04 -5.20 -7.86
N GLU A 780 29.33 -6.43 -7.40
CA GLU A 780 28.59 -7.04 -6.30
C GLU A 780 28.68 -6.22 -4.99
N ARG A 781 29.84 -5.62 -4.71
CA ARG A 781 30.00 -4.70 -3.57
C ARG A 781 29.20 -3.42 -3.75
N ALA A 782 29.11 -2.91 -4.98
CA ALA A 782 28.29 -1.76 -5.30
C ALA A 782 26.81 -2.04 -5.03
N GLN A 783 26.28 -3.15 -5.58
CA GLN A 783 24.90 -3.58 -5.32
C GLN A 783 24.64 -3.73 -3.82
N LYS A 784 25.53 -4.38 -3.07
CA LYS A 784 25.38 -4.53 -1.61
C LYS A 784 25.26 -3.19 -0.88
N LYS A 785 26.02 -2.18 -1.28
CA LYS A 785 25.95 -0.85 -0.66
C LYS A 785 24.67 -0.09 -1.02
N VAL A 786 24.13 -0.28 -2.23
CA VAL A 786 22.81 0.25 -2.61
C VAL A 786 21.69 -0.47 -1.83
N GLU A 787 21.77 -1.80 -1.70
CA GLU A 787 20.86 -2.60 -0.86
C GLU A 787 20.86 -2.10 0.60
N GLU A 788 22.04 -1.90 1.21
CA GLU A 788 22.18 -1.38 2.57
C GLU A 788 21.57 0.04 2.72
N ASN A 789 21.71 0.91 1.71
CA ASN A 789 21.11 2.24 1.71
C ASN A 789 19.57 2.18 1.62
N ASN A 790 19.04 1.36 0.70
CA ASN A 790 17.60 1.18 0.53
C ASN A 790 16.96 0.57 1.79
N PHE A 791 17.64 -0.37 2.44
CA PHE A 791 17.24 -0.89 3.75
C PHE A 791 17.18 0.22 4.80
N GLY A 792 18.19 1.11 4.85
CA GLY A 792 18.19 2.26 5.75
C GLY A 792 16.97 3.18 5.57
N ILE A 793 16.57 3.45 4.33
CA ILE A 793 15.39 4.25 4.00
C ILE A 793 14.11 3.56 4.51
N ARG A 794 13.93 2.27 4.22
CA ARG A 794 12.76 1.50 4.67
C ARG A 794 12.68 1.39 6.18
N LYS A 795 13.81 1.13 6.84
CA LYS A 795 13.89 1.07 8.30
C LYS A 795 13.46 2.38 8.93
N ARG A 796 13.92 3.52 8.39
CA ARG A 796 13.52 4.84 8.87
C ARG A 796 12.03 5.07 8.71
N LEU A 797 11.46 4.73 7.54
CA LEU A 797 10.02 4.83 7.30
C LEU A 797 9.19 4.02 8.30
N LEU A 798 9.63 2.79 8.61
CA LEU A 798 9.01 1.94 9.63
C LEU A 798 9.12 2.56 11.02
N GLU A 799 10.25 3.16 11.39
CA GLU A 799 10.44 3.79 12.71
C GLU A 799 9.50 4.97 12.95
N TYR A 800 9.20 5.77 11.91
CA TYR A 800 8.17 6.81 11.99
C TYR A 800 6.77 6.21 12.10
N ASP A 801 6.44 5.20 11.27
CA ASP A 801 5.12 4.56 11.35
C ASP A 801 4.92 3.76 12.64
N ASP A 802 5.96 3.24 13.28
CA ASP A 802 5.87 2.55 14.57
C ASP A 802 5.38 3.47 15.70
N VAL A 803 5.65 4.79 15.59
CA VAL A 803 5.07 5.79 16.50
C VAL A 803 3.57 5.92 16.24
N MET A 804 3.19 6.10 14.97
CA MET A 804 1.79 6.19 14.56
C MET A 804 1.01 4.92 14.86
N ASN A 805 1.62 3.74 14.69
CA ASN A 805 0.97 2.45 14.88
C ASN A 805 0.60 2.22 16.35
N LYS A 806 1.42 2.70 17.29
CA LYS A 806 1.08 2.66 18.73
C LYS A 806 -0.16 3.50 19.03
N GLN A 807 -0.23 4.70 18.47
CA GLN A 807 -1.39 5.60 18.62
C GLN A 807 -2.63 4.99 17.95
N ARG A 808 -2.48 4.51 16.71
CA ARG A 808 -3.51 3.84 15.91
C ARG A 808 -4.11 2.63 16.65
N THR A 809 -3.28 1.80 17.29
CA THR A 809 -3.75 0.63 18.03
C THR A 809 -4.69 1.03 19.17
N VAL A 810 -4.38 2.11 19.88
CA VAL A 810 -5.23 2.63 20.96
C VAL A 810 -6.54 3.19 20.39
N ILE A 811 -6.45 4.02 19.35
CA ILE A 811 -7.63 4.64 18.73
C ILE A 811 -8.54 3.60 18.10
N TYR A 812 -8.01 2.63 17.36
CA TYR A 812 -8.81 1.58 16.73
C TYR A 812 -9.43 0.64 17.78
N ALA A 813 -8.79 0.44 18.93
CA ALA A 813 -9.39 -0.29 20.04
C ALA A 813 -10.61 0.48 20.61
N LYS A 814 -10.44 1.76 20.98
CA LYS A 814 -11.54 2.63 21.44
C LYS A 814 -12.67 2.72 20.41
N ARG A 815 -12.30 2.82 19.12
CA ARG A 815 -13.24 2.85 18.00
C ARG A 815 -14.03 1.54 17.90
N ASN A 816 -13.37 0.39 18.00
CA ASN A 816 -14.04 -0.92 18.01
C ASN A 816 -14.96 -1.07 19.22
N HIS A 817 -14.56 -0.60 20.40
CA HIS A 817 -15.43 -0.59 21.57
C HIS A 817 -16.69 0.26 21.34
N ALA A 818 -16.56 1.43 20.70
CA ALA A 818 -17.70 2.26 20.32
C ALA A 818 -18.57 1.62 19.21
N LEU A 819 -17.96 0.93 18.25
CA LEU A 819 -18.66 0.30 17.13
C LEU A 819 -19.50 -0.91 17.57
N PHE A 820 -18.91 -1.80 18.37
CA PHE A 820 -19.58 -3.02 18.86
C PHE A 820 -20.34 -2.81 20.17
N GLY A 821 -19.99 -1.78 20.95
CA GLY A 821 -20.53 -1.52 22.29
C GLY A 821 -19.86 -2.32 23.41
N GLU A 822 -18.96 -3.25 23.08
CA GLU A 822 -18.17 -4.00 24.05
C GLU A 822 -17.15 -3.06 24.71
N ARG A 823 -17.03 -3.07 26.05
CA ARG A 823 -16.09 -2.24 26.84
C ARG A 823 -16.25 -0.72 26.73
N LEU A 824 -17.21 -0.20 25.95
CA LEU A 824 -17.43 1.25 25.81
C LEU A 824 -17.71 1.95 27.16
N ALA A 825 -18.47 1.31 28.05
CA ALA A 825 -18.76 1.86 29.37
C ALA A 825 -17.47 2.09 30.19
N ILE A 826 -16.44 1.25 30.01
CA ILE A 826 -15.13 1.40 30.65
C ILE A 826 -14.40 2.62 30.07
N ASP A 827 -14.40 2.77 28.74
CA ASP A 827 -13.76 3.90 28.08
C ASP A 827 -14.40 5.24 28.47
N ILE A 828 -15.74 5.29 28.54
CA ILE A 828 -16.46 6.49 29.00
C ILE A 828 -16.16 6.76 30.47
N ASP A 829 -16.15 5.74 31.33
CA ASP A 829 -15.86 5.93 32.75
C ASP A 829 -14.46 6.48 33.00
N ASN A 830 -13.46 5.92 32.30
CA ASN A 830 -12.09 6.44 32.28
C ASN A 830 -12.05 7.89 31.78
N ALA A 831 -12.79 8.23 30.72
CA ALA A 831 -12.87 9.60 30.22
C ALA A 831 -13.43 10.58 31.28
N PHE A 832 -14.45 10.19 32.06
CA PHE A 832 -14.94 11.01 33.17
C PHE A 832 -13.84 11.27 34.21
N TYR A 833 -13.06 10.24 34.57
CA TYR A 833 -11.98 10.36 35.54
C TYR A 833 -10.83 11.24 35.00
N ASP A 834 -10.41 10.99 33.75
CA ASP A 834 -9.33 11.72 33.10
C ASP A 834 -9.65 13.21 32.94
N VAL A 835 -10.90 13.56 32.59
CA VAL A 835 -11.35 14.95 32.53
C VAL A 835 -11.31 15.60 33.91
N ALA A 836 -11.76 14.89 34.95
CA ALA A 836 -11.72 15.39 36.33
C ALA A 836 -10.29 15.60 36.82
N GLU A 837 -9.38 14.64 36.59
CA GLU A 837 -7.98 14.73 36.97
C GLU A 837 -7.26 15.86 36.25
N ASN A 838 -7.44 15.99 34.93
CA ASN A 838 -6.82 17.05 34.14
C ASN A 838 -7.28 18.44 34.59
N MET A 839 -8.59 18.62 34.86
CA MET A 839 -9.14 19.88 35.36
C MET A 839 -8.56 20.23 36.74
N VAL A 840 -8.55 19.28 37.68
CA VAL A 840 -7.99 19.49 39.03
C VAL A 840 -6.51 19.82 38.94
N SER A 841 -5.73 19.06 38.16
CA SER A 841 -4.30 19.27 37.99
C SER A 841 -4.00 20.67 37.44
N THR A 842 -4.70 21.07 36.37
CA THR A 842 -4.50 22.36 35.68
C THR A 842 -4.81 23.54 36.61
N HIS A 843 -5.98 23.53 37.23
CA HIS A 843 -6.44 24.67 38.04
C HIS A 843 -5.79 24.72 39.42
N LYS A 844 -5.33 23.58 39.95
CA LYS A 844 -4.53 23.57 41.17
C LYS A 844 -3.13 24.14 40.93
N ALA A 845 -2.54 23.90 39.76
CA ALA A 845 -1.25 24.48 39.38
C ALA A 845 -1.33 26.01 39.16
N SER A 846 -2.42 26.50 38.57
CA SER A 846 -2.65 27.94 38.37
C SER A 846 -3.15 28.66 39.62
N GLY A 847 -3.81 27.96 40.54
CA GLY A 847 -4.47 28.52 41.72
C GLY A 847 -5.79 29.24 41.40
N ASP A 848 -6.34 29.06 40.20
CA ASP A 848 -7.55 29.74 39.73
C ASP A 848 -8.82 28.94 40.02
N TYR A 849 -9.42 29.21 41.18
CA TYR A 849 -10.65 28.55 41.61
C TYR A 849 -11.89 28.96 40.80
N GLU A 850 -11.95 30.20 40.30
CA GLU A 850 -13.13 30.65 39.54
C GLU A 850 -13.16 29.99 38.16
N ALA A 851 -11.99 29.87 37.52
CA ALA A 851 -11.85 29.12 36.29
C ALA A 851 -12.17 27.63 36.48
N PHE A 852 -11.71 27.00 37.57
CA PHE A 852 -12.08 25.62 37.92
C PHE A 852 -13.59 25.42 38.03
N LYS A 853 -14.29 26.35 38.68
CA LYS A 853 -15.74 26.29 38.83
C LYS A 853 -16.46 26.41 37.47
N MET A 854 -16.00 27.33 36.63
CA MET A 854 -16.55 27.50 35.28
C MET A 854 -16.32 26.26 34.42
N ASP A 855 -15.15 25.63 34.50
CA ASP A 855 -14.88 24.39 33.76
C ASP A 855 -15.71 23.22 34.28
N ALA A 856 -16.01 23.13 35.58
CA ALA A 856 -16.93 22.12 36.12
C ALA A 856 -18.35 22.27 35.57
N ILE A 857 -18.82 23.51 35.44
CA ILE A 857 -20.10 23.82 34.80
C ILE A 857 -20.04 23.48 33.30
N MET A 858 -18.96 23.87 32.63
CA MET A 858 -18.81 23.67 31.20
C MET A 858 -18.60 22.22 30.80
N ASN A 859 -17.95 21.37 31.59
CA ASN A 859 -17.64 19.99 31.17
C ASN A 859 -18.56 18.95 31.81
N PHE A 860 -19.01 19.18 33.05
CA PHE A 860 -19.87 18.22 33.77
C PHE A 860 -21.29 18.71 34.00
N SER A 861 -21.60 19.98 33.67
CA SER A 861 -22.89 20.61 33.97
C SER A 861 -23.23 20.62 35.47
N ILE A 862 -22.22 20.81 36.33
CA ILE A 862 -22.38 20.86 37.79
C ILE A 862 -21.84 22.15 38.40
N ASP A 863 -22.47 22.58 39.50
CA ASP A 863 -21.83 23.47 40.46
C ASP A 863 -21.11 22.60 41.50
N THR A 864 -19.79 22.51 41.39
CA THR A 864 -19.00 21.58 42.22
C THR A 864 -19.03 21.95 43.70
N LYS A 865 -19.06 20.93 44.57
CA LYS A 865 -18.99 21.12 46.03
C LYS A 865 -17.55 21.26 46.54
N ILE A 866 -16.56 21.11 45.66
CA ILE A 866 -15.15 21.29 46.01
C ILE A 866 -14.92 22.76 46.32
N THR A 867 -14.46 23.06 47.53
CA THR A 867 -14.20 24.44 47.96
C THR A 867 -12.81 24.92 47.53
N ARG A 868 -12.60 26.25 47.51
CA ARG A 868 -11.29 26.86 47.24
C ARG A 868 -10.19 26.32 48.17
N GLU A 869 -10.51 26.09 49.44
CA GLU A 869 -9.56 25.52 50.39
C GLU A 869 -9.24 24.05 50.11
N GLU A 870 -10.24 23.26 49.73
CA GLU A 870 -10.04 21.86 49.35
C GLU A 870 -9.17 21.76 48.08
N LEU A 871 -9.43 22.58 47.05
CA LEU A 871 -8.64 22.60 45.82
C LEU A 871 -7.14 22.88 46.10
N ALA A 872 -6.86 23.79 47.05
CA ALA A 872 -5.50 24.15 47.41
C ALA A 872 -4.79 23.09 48.29
N LYS A 873 -5.50 22.51 49.27
CA LYS A 873 -4.89 21.70 50.35
C LYS A 873 -4.95 20.19 50.10
N THR A 874 -5.97 19.69 49.41
CA THR A 874 -6.17 18.26 49.18
C THR A 874 -5.34 17.79 47.99
N ASP A 875 -4.83 16.57 48.00
CA ASP A 875 -4.07 15.99 46.89
C ASP A 875 -4.93 15.76 45.63
N ILE A 876 -4.26 15.72 44.47
CA ILE A 876 -4.91 15.64 43.15
C ILE A 876 -5.79 14.38 43.03
N PRO A 877 -5.33 13.15 43.38
CA PRO A 877 -6.15 11.94 43.21
C PRO A 877 -7.47 11.98 43.99
N ASN A 878 -7.45 12.48 45.23
CA ASN A 878 -8.65 12.58 46.05
C ASN A 878 -9.63 13.65 45.52
N LEU A 879 -9.12 14.79 45.04
CA LEU A 879 -9.95 15.82 44.41
C LEU A 879 -10.53 15.35 43.07
N ALA A 880 -9.73 14.69 42.25
CA ALA A 880 -10.15 14.11 40.98
C ALA A 880 -11.26 13.09 41.19
N SER A 881 -11.08 12.17 42.15
CA SER A 881 -12.11 11.18 42.52
C SER A 881 -13.41 11.86 42.97
N LYS A 882 -13.33 12.90 43.82
CA LYS A 882 -14.50 13.64 44.28
C LYS A 882 -15.25 14.31 43.12
N LEU A 883 -14.54 14.98 42.23
CA LEU A 883 -15.12 15.63 41.06
C LEU A 883 -15.70 14.62 40.06
N TYR A 884 -15.00 13.50 39.85
CA TYR A 884 -15.47 12.37 39.04
C TYR A 884 -16.82 11.85 39.52
N TYR A 885 -16.97 11.55 40.82
CA TYR A 885 -18.24 11.09 41.38
C TYR A 885 -19.34 12.15 41.25
N GLU A 886 -19.03 13.43 41.49
CA GLU A 886 -20.00 14.52 41.28
C GLU A 886 -20.50 14.59 39.82
N GLY A 887 -19.59 14.46 38.85
CA GLY A 887 -19.91 14.45 37.43
C GLY A 887 -20.70 13.20 37.01
N LYS A 888 -20.28 12.02 37.46
CA LYS A 888 -20.93 10.74 37.14
C LYS A 888 -22.34 10.63 37.73
N ASP A 889 -22.54 11.10 38.96
CA ASP A 889 -23.85 11.17 39.60
C ASP A 889 -24.81 12.07 38.80
N ASN A 890 -24.30 13.22 38.32
CA ASN A 890 -25.08 14.14 37.50
C ASN A 890 -25.47 13.51 36.17
N TYR A 891 -24.52 12.86 35.50
CA TYR A 891 -24.76 12.12 34.26
C TYR A 891 -25.84 11.04 34.44
N THR A 892 -25.74 10.24 35.51
CA THR A 892 -26.70 9.17 35.82
C THR A 892 -28.11 9.71 36.06
N ARG A 893 -28.24 10.83 36.79
CA ARG A 893 -29.55 11.50 36.98
C ARG A 893 -30.14 11.95 35.65
N LYS A 894 -29.32 12.57 34.80
CA LYS A 894 -29.76 13.06 33.49
C LYS A 894 -30.19 11.93 32.55
N VAL A 895 -29.46 10.81 32.54
CA VAL A 895 -29.85 9.59 31.83
C VAL A 895 -31.25 9.15 32.26
N ASN A 896 -31.48 9.04 33.57
CA ASN A 896 -32.79 8.62 34.11
C ASN A 896 -33.91 9.60 33.74
N ASP A 897 -33.65 10.91 33.82
CA ASP A 897 -34.63 11.94 33.42
C ASP A 897 -34.97 11.83 31.94
N LEU A 898 -33.97 11.65 31.07
CA LEU A 898 -34.16 11.56 29.63
C LEU A 898 -34.93 10.28 29.24
N ILE A 899 -34.61 9.14 29.87
CA ILE A 899 -35.36 7.89 29.71
C ILE A 899 -36.82 8.07 30.15
N SER A 900 -37.06 8.66 31.32
CA SER A 900 -38.41 8.83 31.85
C SER A 900 -39.32 9.68 30.95
N ASN A 901 -38.75 10.65 30.25
CA ASN A 901 -39.48 11.54 29.34
C ASN A 901 -39.71 10.93 27.95
N THR A 902 -38.84 10.02 27.51
CA THR A 902 -38.84 9.50 26.12
C THR A 902 -39.50 8.13 26.00
N LEU A 903 -39.35 7.27 27.01
CA LEU A 903 -39.86 5.91 26.99
C LEU A 903 -41.36 5.83 26.68
N PRO A 904 -42.26 6.68 27.24
CA PRO A 904 -43.69 6.60 26.93
C PRO A 904 -44.02 6.90 25.46
N VAL A 905 -43.19 7.70 24.78
CA VAL A 905 -43.35 8.00 23.35
C VAL A 905 -42.90 6.80 22.52
N ILE A 906 -41.77 6.18 22.88
CA ILE A 906 -41.21 5.03 22.17
C ILE A 906 -42.09 3.78 22.34
N GLU A 907 -42.62 3.54 23.55
CA GLU A 907 -43.57 2.44 23.80
C GLU A 907 -44.84 2.57 22.97
N ARG A 908 -45.33 3.81 22.77
CA ARG A 908 -46.47 4.08 21.90
C ARG A 908 -46.16 3.75 20.44
N ILE A 909 -45.00 4.18 19.93
CA ILE A 909 -44.55 3.86 18.57
C ILE A 909 -44.45 2.33 18.38
N HIS A 910 -43.91 1.61 19.38
CA HIS A 910 -43.83 0.15 19.34
C HIS A 910 -45.21 -0.52 19.31
N GLN A 911 -46.16 -0.05 20.11
CA GLN A 911 -47.53 -0.60 20.12
C GLN A 911 -48.30 -0.32 18.82
N GLU A 912 -48.13 0.87 18.25
CA GLU A 912 -48.87 1.30 17.05
C GLU A 912 -48.23 0.81 15.74
N GLN A 913 -46.90 0.72 15.69
CA GLN A 913 -46.13 0.53 14.45
C GLN A 913 -44.98 -0.50 14.56
N GLY A 914 -44.83 -1.21 15.69
CA GLY A 914 -43.69 -2.11 15.95
C GLY A 914 -43.56 -3.31 15.00
N HIS A 915 -44.60 -3.66 14.25
CA HIS A 915 -44.51 -4.67 13.18
C HIS A 915 -43.95 -4.14 11.86
N GLN A 916 -43.88 -2.82 11.69
CA GLN A 916 -43.41 -2.16 10.46
C GLN A 916 -42.06 -1.45 10.64
N ILE A 917 -41.72 -1.07 11.87
CA ILE A 917 -40.51 -0.29 12.19
C ILE A 917 -39.55 -1.15 13.02
N GLU A 918 -38.36 -1.40 12.47
CA GLU A 918 -37.27 -2.08 13.18
C GLU A 918 -36.40 -1.10 13.98
N ASN A 919 -36.07 0.04 13.38
CA ASN A 919 -35.16 1.04 13.94
C ASN A 919 -35.82 2.42 14.01
N ILE A 920 -35.53 3.16 15.09
CA ILE A 920 -35.97 4.55 15.28
C ILE A 920 -34.77 5.49 15.25
N SER A 921 -34.95 6.68 14.68
CA SER A 921 -33.95 7.76 14.70
C SER A 921 -34.31 8.80 15.75
N ILE A 922 -33.44 9.01 16.73
CA ILE A 922 -33.63 9.91 17.86
C ILE A 922 -32.63 11.07 17.75
N PRO A 923 -33.09 12.32 17.60
CA PRO A 923 -32.21 13.48 17.55
C PRO A 923 -31.74 13.89 18.95
N PHE A 924 -30.43 14.05 19.11
CA PHE A 924 -29.80 14.59 20.31
C PHE A 924 -29.01 15.86 19.99
N THR A 925 -29.00 16.81 20.92
CA THR A 925 -28.16 18.02 20.81
C THR A 925 -27.71 18.51 22.18
N ASP A 926 -26.50 19.08 22.24
CA ASP A 926 -26.00 19.84 23.40
C ASP A 926 -26.19 21.37 23.24
N GLY A 927 -26.90 21.80 22.18
CA GLY A 927 -27.09 23.19 21.77
C GLY A 927 -26.05 23.71 20.79
N LYS A 928 -24.95 22.98 20.55
CA LYS A 928 -23.91 23.32 19.56
C LYS A 928 -23.79 22.25 18.47
N LYS A 929 -23.65 20.99 18.87
CA LYS A 929 -23.60 19.81 18.00
C LYS A 929 -24.95 19.08 18.07
N GLY A 930 -25.37 18.52 16.95
CA GLY A 930 -26.57 17.69 16.84
C GLY A 930 -26.24 16.36 16.17
N ILE A 931 -26.78 15.27 16.68
CA ILE A 931 -26.59 13.93 16.12
C ILE A 931 -27.92 13.18 16.10
N ASN A 932 -28.17 12.45 15.01
CA ASN A 932 -29.29 11.53 14.91
C ASN A 932 -28.79 10.13 15.26
N VAL A 933 -29.34 9.55 16.31
CA VAL A 933 -28.94 8.23 16.80
C VAL A 933 -29.95 7.20 16.35
N LEU A 934 -29.46 6.16 15.67
CA LEU A 934 -30.28 5.01 15.30
C LEU A 934 -30.29 4.00 16.46
N ALA A 935 -31.48 3.58 16.89
CA ALA A 935 -31.67 2.58 17.93
C ALA A 935 -32.71 1.54 17.53
N ASN A 936 -32.49 0.27 17.89
CA ASN A 936 -33.44 -0.80 17.63
C ASN A 936 -34.66 -0.70 18.55
N LEU A 937 -35.85 -0.59 17.96
CA LEU A 937 -37.09 -0.30 18.68
C LEU A 937 -37.43 -1.38 19.73
N GLN A 938 -37.29 -2.65 19.35
CA GLN A 938 -37.55 -3.79 20.23
C GLN A 938 -36.60 -3.77 21.44
N LYS A 939 -35.30 -3.60 21.19
CA LYS A 939 -34.27 -3.56 22.23
C LYS A 939 -34.46 -2.39 23.19
N VAL A 940 -34.89 -1.22 22.70
CA VAL A 940 -35.21 -0.07 23.55
C VAL A 940 -36.35 -0.37 24.52
N VAL A 941 -37.41 -1.04 24.07
CA VAL A 941 -38.54 -1.42 24.94
C VAL A 941 -38.13 -2.50 25.94
N GLU A 942 -37.43 -3.54 25.50
CA GLU A 942 -36.96 -4.63 26.38
C GLU A 942 -36.01 -4.13 27.48
N THR A 943 -35.17 -3.15 27.15
CA THR A 943 -34.23 -2.52 28.09
C THR A 943 -34.83 -1.33 28.85
N LYS A 944 -36.14 -1.10 28.77
CA LYS A 944 -36.83 0.03 29.45
C LYS A 944 -36.19 1.40 29.16
N GLY A 945 -35.73 1.61 27.93
CA GLY A 945 -35.15 2.87 27.46
C GLY A 945 -33.64 3.00 27.60
N HIS A 946 -32.94 2.07 28.29
CA HIS A 946 -31.49 2.15 28.44
C HIS A 946 -30.72 2.05 27.11
N GLU A 947 -31.21 1.26 26.15
CA GLU A 947 -30.57 1.15 24.83
C GLU A 947 -30.51 2.49 24.08
N THR A 948 -31.44 3.42 24.33
CA THR A 948 -31.41 4.77 23.76
C THR A 948 -30.13 5.50 24.12
N MET A 949 -29.71 5.41 25.39
CA MET A 949 -28.48 6.03 25.85
C MET A 949 -27.25 5.27 25.40
N ASN A 950 -27.27 3.92 25.42
CA ASN A 950 -26.15 3.12 24.91
C ASN A 950 -25.90 3.39 23.40
N ALA A 951 -26.96 3.57 22.60
CA ALA A 951 -26.86 3.93 21.20
C ALA A 951 -26.29 5.34 21.01
N LEU A 952 -26.67 6.29 21.87
CA LEU A 952 -26.11 7.63 21.88
C LEU A 952 -24.62 7.61 22.21
N GLU A 953 -24.25 6.96 23.31
CA GLU A 953 -22.87 6.79 23.76
C GLU A 953 -21.99 6.22 22.66
N ARG A 954 -22.42 5.15 21.99
CA ARG A 954 -21.72 4.58 20.82
C ARG A 954 -21.55 5.61 19.69
N SER A 955 -22.66 6.21 19.25
CA SER A 955 -22.66 7.10 18.07
C SER A 955 -21.83 8.36 18.28
N ILE A 956 -21.94 9.02 19.44
CA ILE A 956 -21.20 10.25 19.72
C ILE A 956 -19.72 9.96 19.96
N THR A 957 -19.40 8.88 20.66
CA THR A 957 -18.00 8.50 20.94
C THR A 957 -17.30 8.18 19.62
N LEU A 958 -17.95 7.42 18.73
CA LEU A 958 -17.43 7.12 17.41
C LEU A 958 -17.19 8.38 16.57
N ALA A 959 -18.18 9.27 16.50
CA ALA A 959 -18.11 10.50 15.72
C ALA A 959 -16.99 11.44 16.18
N LEU A 960 -16.83 11.62 17.50
CA LEU A 960 -15.80 12.49 18.08
C LEU A 960 -14.40 11.89 17.95
N ILE A 961 -14.24 10.58 18.17
CA ILE A 961 -12.97 9.89 17.91
C ILE A 961 -12.56 10.06 16.44
N ASP A 962 -13.47 9.85 15.50
CA ASP A 962 -13.17 9.97 14.08
C ASP A 962 -12.80 11.41 13.69
N GLU A 963 -13.50 12.42 14.22
CA GLU A 963 -13.19 13.85 14.01
C GLU A 963 -11.78 14.20 14.52
N SER A 964 -11.50 13.94 15.80
CA SER A 964 -10.21 14.26 16.43
C SER A 964 -9.05 13.46 15.84
N TRP A 965 -9.27 12.19 15.49
CA TRP A 965 -8.23 11.37 14.86
C TRP A 965 -7.87 11.88 13.45
N LYS A 966 -8.85 12.33 12.66
CA LYS A 966 -8.60 12.92 11.34
C LYS A 966 -7.76 14.20 11.45
N GLU A 967 -8.03 15.06 12.42
CA GLU A 967 -7.24 16.26 12.67
C GLU A 967 -5.82 15.93 13.15
N HIS A 968 -5.69 14.95 14.05
CA HIS A 968 -4.39 14.48 14.54
C HIS A 968 -3.53 13.89 13.42
N LEU A 969 -4.09 13.09 12.51
CA LEU A 969 -3.35 12.58 11.34
C LEU A 969 -2.74 13.69 10.49
N ARG A 970 -3.44 14.82 10.35
CA ARG A 970 -2.92 16.00 9.63
C ARG A 970 -1.77 16.65 10.39
N ALA A 971 -1.93 16.90 11.69
CA ALA A 971 -0.87 17.44 12.53
C ALA A 971 0.39 16.56 12.52
N MET A 972 0.20 15.23 12.45
CA MET A 972 1.29 14.26 12.35
C MET A 972 2.03 14.28 11.01
N ASP A 973 1.33 14.52 9.91
CA ASP A 973 1.95 14.72 8.59
C ASP A 973 2.77 16.02 8.57
N ASP A 974 2.24 17.11 9.12
CA ASP A 974 2.94 18.41 9.22
C ASP A 974 4.19 18.30 10.12
N LEU A 975 4.07 17.62 11.26
CA LEU A 975 5.19 17.37 12.18
C LEU A 975 6.30 16.55 11.50
N LYS A 976 5.94 15.54 10.71
CA LYS A 976 6.93 14.70 10.02
C LYS A 976 7.79 15.51 9.04
N GLN A 977 7.21 16.52 8.39
CA GLN A 977 7.92 17.42 7.49
C GLN A 977 8.78 18.42 8.26
N SER A 978 8.22 19.09 9.27
CA SER A 978 8.91 20.13 10.03
C SER A 978 10.16 19.61 10.77
N VAL A 979 10.10 18.38 11.28
CA VAL A 979 11.20 17.76 12.03
C VAL A 979 12.41 17.42 11.14
N GLN A 980 12.27 17.37 9.81
CA GLN A 980 13.43 17.23 8.92
C GLN A 980 14.38 18.42 9.01
N SER A 981 13.86 19.62 9.32
CA SER A 981 14.66 20.83 9.54
C SER A 981 15.48 20.78 10.85
N ALA A 982 15.15 19.89 11.78
CA ALA A 982 15.92 19.74 13.02
C ALA A 982 17.32 19.13 12.81
N VAL A 983 17.59 18.55 11.63
CA VAL A 983 18.92 18.06 11.26
C VAL A 983 19.97 19.18 11.30
N TYR A 984 19.57 20.43 11.02
CA TYR A 984 20.45 21.60 11.10
C TYR A 984 20.90 21.92 12.54
N GLU A 985 20.17 21.46 13.57
CA GLU A 985 20.51 21.65 14.99
C GLU A 985 21.35 20.49 15.59
N GLN A 986 21.79 19.51 14.78
CA GLN A 986 22.51 18.32 15.23
C GLN A 986 21.76 17.43 16.24
N LYS A 987 20.42 17.50 16.28
CA LYS A 987 19.57 16.60 17.06
C LYS A 987 19.07 15.46 16.18
N ASP A 988 18.68 14.33 16.79
CA ASP A 988 18.05 13.22 16.06
C ASP A 988 16.58 13.57 15.74
N PRO A 989 16.21 13.72 14.45
CA PRO A 989 14.84 14.05 14.05
C PRO A 989 13.83 13.01 14.57
N LEU A 990 14.18 11.72 14.57
CA LEU A 990 13.25 10.68 15.00
C LEU A 990 12.91 10.81 16.49
N LEU A 991 13.88 11.24 17.31
CA LEU A 991 13.66 11.43 18.74
C LEU A 991 12.73 12.61 19.00
N ILE A 992 12.93 13.73 18.30
CA ILE A 992 12.05 14.90 18.39
C ILE A 992 10.64 14.52 17.93
N TYR A 993 10.52 13.84 16.78
CA TYR A 993 9.24 13.36 16.28
C TYR A 993 8.52 12.51 17.31
N LYS A 994 9.21 11.56 17.98
CA LYS A 994 8.61 10.73 19.03
C LYS A 994 8.04 11.53 20.20
N PHE A 995 8.77 12.55 20.67
CA PHE A 995 8.33 13.38 21.79
C PHE A 995 7.15 14.26 21.42
N GLU A 996 7.25 14.98 20.30
CA GLU A 996 6.17 15.89 19.85
C GLU A 996 4.92 15.10 19.44
N ALA A 997 5.09 13.97 18.74
CA ALA A 997 3.99 13.08 18.39
C ALA A 997 3.24 12.56 19.62
N PHE A 998 3.97 12.23 20.70
CA PHE A 998 3.37 11.79 21.95
C PHE A 998 2.58 12.91 22.63
N ASN A 999 3.11 14.14 22.63
CA ASN A 999 2.42 15.29 23.20
C ASN A 999 1.14 15.62 22.43
N LEU A 1000 1.20 15.69 21.10
CA LEU A 1000 0.03 15.90 20.24
C LEU A 1000 -1.03 14.83 20.47
N PHE A 1001 -0.63 13.56 20.57
CA PHE A 1001 -1.56 12.47 20.82
C PHE A 1001 -2.21 12.56 22.21
N LYS A 1002 -1.43 12.91 23.25
CA LYS A 1002 -1.96 13.09 24.61
C LYS A 1002 -2.96 14.24 24.68
N GLU A 1003 -2.66 15.34 24.00
CA GLU A 1003 -3.54 16.50 23.89
C GLU A 1003 -4.86 16.11 23.19
N MET A 1004 -4.76 15.53 22.00
CA MET A 1004 -5.92 15.04 21.25
C MET A 1004 -6.77 14.05 22.07
N ASP A 1005 -6.17 13.07 22.75
CA ASP A 1005 -6.94 12.08 23.54
C ASP A 1005 -7.67 12.72 24.73
N GLY A 1006 -7.02 13.69 25.39
CA GLY A 1006 -7.62 14.47 26.48
C GLY A 1006 -8.75 15.38 26.00
N GLU A 1007 -8.60 16.03 24.85
CA GLU A 1007 -9.65 16.85 24.23
C GLU A 1007 -10.83 16.02 23.77
N THR A 1008 -10.58 14.88 23.12
CA THR A 1008 -11.62 13.94 22.70
C THR A 1008 -12.44 13.46 23.91
N SER A 1009 -11.77 13.08 25.00
CA SER A 1009 -12.41 12.65 26.24
C SER A 1009 -13.27 13.76 26.85
N ARG A 1010 -12.77 15.01 26.84
CA ARG A 1010 -13.50 16.20 27.30
C ARG A 1010 -14.76 16.44 26.46
N ASP A 1011 -14.65 16.36 25.14
CA ASP A 1011 -15.76 16.59 24.22
C ASP A 1011 -16.85 15.53 24.36
N ILE A 1012 -16.47 14.24 24.52
CA ILE A 1012 -17.41 13.15 24.79
C ILE A 1012 -18.18 13.41 26.08
N VAL A 1013 -17.47 13.66 27.19
CA VAL A 1013 -18.09 13.90 28.51
C VAL A 1013 -18.97 15.15 28.50
N SER A 1014 -18.49 16.24 27.90
CA SER A 1014 -19.21 17.51 27.77
C SER A 1014 -20.50 17.33 26.98
N PHE A 1015 -20.46 16.60 25.86
CA PHE A 1015 -21.65 16.30 25.08
C PHE A 1015 -22.63 15.44 25.88
N LEU A 1016 -22.17 14.32 26.45
CA LEU A 1016 -23.02 13.38 27.17
C LEU A 1016 -23.73 14.01 28.37
N THR A 1017 -23.07 14.91 29.11
CA THR A 1017 -23.66 15.59 30.27
C THR A 1017 -24.64 16.70 29.88
N LYS A 1018 -24.47 17.31 28.71
CA LYS A 1018 -25.33 18.41 28.24
C LYS A 1018 -26.47 17.97 27.35
N CYS A 1019 -26.32 16.84 26.66
CA CYS A 1019 -27.23 16.40 25.62
C CYS A 1019 -28.70 16.38 26.08
N GLY A 1020 -29.59 16.70 25.16
CA GLY A 1020 -31.03 16.59 25.31
C GLY A 1020 -31.68 16.40 23.95
N ILE A 1021 -32.97 16.09 23.94
CA ILE A 1021 -33.74 16.00 22.71
C ILE A 1021 -34.34 17.38 22.40
N PRO A 1022 -34.16 17.90 21.18
CA PRO A 1022 -34.70 19.21 20.82
C PRO A 1022 -36.24 19.18 20.87
N VAL A 1023 -36.82 20.09 21.65
CA VAL A 1023 -38.27 20.28 21.72
C VAL A 1023 -38.64 21.46 20.82
N ASN A 1024 -39.47 21.22 19.80
CA ASN A 1024 -39.90 22.26 18.87
C ASN A 1024 -40.89 23.20 19.58
N ASN A 1025 -40.45 24.41 19.93
CA ASN A 1025 -41.23 25.40 20.68
C ASN A 1025 -42.41 26.04 19.91
N GLN A 1026 -42.79 25.53 18.72
CA GLN A 1026 -43.87 26.12 17.92
C GLN A 1026 -45.26 25.48 18.10
N GLU A 1027 -45.40 24.30 18.70
CA GLU A 1027 -46.71 23.74 19.07
C GLU A 1027 -46.61 22.96 20.38
N GLN A 1028 -47.30 23.44 21.43
CA GLN A 1028 -47.25 22.94 22.81
C GLN A 1028 -47.82 21.52 23.02
N GLU A 1029 -48.07 20.75 21.95
CA GLU A 1029 -48.57 19.36 22.00
C GLU A 1029 -47.82 18.39 21.06
N ALA A 1030 -46.77 18.82 20.35
CA ALA A 1030 -46.03 17.93 19.45
C ALA A 1030 -44.97 17.11 20.22
N ALA A 1031 -45.14 15.79 20.22
CA ALA A 1031 -44.14 14.82 20.70
C ALA A 1031 -42.77 15.06 20.02
N PRO A 1032 -41.64 14.67 20.64
CA PRO A 1032 -40.33 14.68 19.97
C PRO A 1032 -40.43 13.96 18.62
N GLU A 1033 -39.85 14.53 17.55
CA GLU A 1033 -39.84 13.95 16.19
C GLU A 1033 -38.96 12.68 16.14
N ILE A 1034 -39.35 11.64 16.85
CA ILE A 1034 -38.83 10.29 16.70
C ILE A 1034 -39.48 9.72 15.44
N ARG A 1035 -38.68 9.45 14.42
CA ARG A 1035 -39.13 8.95 13.12
C ARG A 1035 -38.56 7.56 12.87
N GLU A 1036 -39.14 6.85 11.90
CA GLU A 1036 -38.54 5.64 11.34
C GLU A 1036 -37.10 5.95 10.88
N GLY A 1037 -36.13 5.21 11.42
CA GLY A 1037 -34.73 5.35 11.08
C GLY A 1037 -34.33 4.28 10.07
N ARG A 1038 -33.59 4.66 9.03
CA ARG A 1038 -32.94 3.72 8.12
C ARG A 1038 -31.45 3.74 8.39
N GLU A 1039 -30.83 2.57 8.33
CA GLU A 1039 -29.37 2.47 8.36
C GLU A 1039 -28.80 3.14 7.11
N GLU A 1040 -28.10 4.24 7.32
CA GLU A 1040 -27.30 4.88 6.28
C GLU A 1040 -25.94 4.18 6.22
N LYS A 1041 -25.59 3.67 5.04
CA LYS A 1041 -24.25 3.11 4.82
C LYS A 1041 -23.20 4.21 4.87
N THR A 1042 -22.01 3.84 5.29
CA THR A 1042 -20.84 4.73 5.27
C THR A 1042 -20.56 5.15 3.82
N ASP A 1043 -20.66 6.44 3.51
CA ASP A 1043 -20.38 6.97 2.17
C ASP A 1043 -18.86 7.01 1.92
N MET A 1044 -18.35 5.94 1.34
CA MET A 1044 -16.96 5.80 0.94
C MET A 1044 -16.71 6.28 -0.51
N SER A 1045 -17.74 6.75 -1.24
CA SER A 1045 -17.64 7.08 -2.68
C SER A 1045 -16.71 8.26 -2.98
N ARG A 1046 -16.51 9.15 -2.01
CA ARG A 1046 -15.62 10.32 -2.12
C ARG A 1046 -14.22 10.06 -1.59
N MET A 1047 -13.98 8.89 -1.00
CA MET A 1047 -12.67 8.50 -0.51
C MET A 1047 -11.87 7.89 -1.64
N ARG A 1048 -10.59 8.24 -1.70
CA ARG A 1048 -9.67 7.75 -2.71
C ARG A 1048 -8.56 7.01 -2.00
N ALA A 1049 -8.51 5.69 -2.18
CA ALA A 1049 -7.32 4.93 -1.89
C ALA A 1049 -6.26 5.27 -2.95
N SER A 1050 -5.06 5.64 -2.51
CA SER A 1050 -3.99 6.05 -3.44
C SER A 1050 -3.50 4.95 -4.37
N HIS A 1051 -4.10 3.75 -4.36
CA HIS A 1051 -3.66 2.59 -5.13
C HIS A 1051 -4.80 1.75 -5.78
N GLU A 1052 -6.09 2.06 -5.58
CA GLU A 1052 -7.24 1.21 -6.00
C GLU A 1052 -7.72 1.38 -7.46
N GLU A 1053 -7.21 2.33 -8.26
CA GLU A 1053 -7.65 2.49 -9.67
C GLU A 1053 -7.02 1.47 -10.65
N LEU A 1054 -6.79 0.22 -10.22
CA LEU A 1054 -6.45 -0.89 -11.12
C LEU A 1054 -7.69 -1.68 -11.60
N ALA A 1055 -8.84 -1.60 -10.90
CA ALA A 1055 -9.95 -2.53 -11.11
C ALA A 1055 -11.17 -1.98 -11.88
N GLU A 1056 -11.46 -0.68 -11.87
CA GLU A 1056 -12.78 -0.21 -12.35
C GLU A 1056 -12.94 -0.07 -13.88
N ASN A 1057 -11.87 -0.03 -14.68
CA ASN A 1057 -12.01 0.01 -16.14
C ASN A 1057 -12.12 -1.38 -16.81
N GLY A 1058 -12.41 -2.42 -16.00
CA GLY A 1058 -12.20 -3.81 -16.36
C GLY A 1058 -13.42 -4.73 -16.50
N SER A 1059 -14.66 -4.38 -16.12
CA SER A 1059 -15.84 -5.21 -16.47
C SER A 1059 -17.21 -4.70 -15.99
N HIS A 1060 -18.17 -4.65 -16.95
CA HIS A 1060 -19.65 -4.58 -16.85
C HIS A 1060 -20.29 -3.19 -16.63
N GLN A 1061 -21.30 -2.75 -17.39
CA GLN A 1061 -22.46 -3.48 -17.94
C GLN A 1061 -22.99 -2.98 -19.29
N ASN A 1062 -23.51 -3.93 -20.08
CA ASN A 1062 -24.66 -3.73 -20.96
C ASN A 1062 -25.89 -3.42 -20.09
N GLY A 1063 -26.36 -2.17 -20.13
CA GLY A 1063 -27.62 -1.74 -19.52
C GLY A 1063 -27.94 -0.36 -20.04
N ALA A 1064 -28.93 -0.24 -20.91
CA ALA A 1064 -29.31 1.01 -21.55
C ALA A 1064 -29.78 2.05 -20.51
N PRO A 1065 -29.30 3.32 -20.58
CA PRO A 1065 -29.98 4.44 -19.97
C PRO A 1065 -30.76 5.23 -21.02
N GLU A 1066 -32.02 5.54 -20.71
CA GLU A 1066 -32.86 6.47 -21.44
C GLU A 1066 -32.23 7.88 -21.46
N PHE A 1067 -32.29 8.52 -22.63
CA PHE A 1067 -31.86 9.90 -22.87
C PHE A 1067 -32.88 10.91 -22.32
N GLN A 1068 -32.42 11.91 -21.56
CA GLN A 1068 -33.00 13.27 -21.56
C GLN A 1068 -31.90 14.36 -21.60
N THR A 1069 -31.58 14.74 -22.83
CA THR A 1069 -31.23 16.08 -23.37
C THR A 1069 -30.47 17.11 -22.50
N ALA A 1070 -29.22 17.40 -22.90
CA ALA A 1070 -28.70 18.77 -23.11
C ALA A 1070 -27.43 18.77 -24.00
N GLU A 1071 -27.61 19.26 -25.22
CA GLU A 1071 -26.68 19.80 -26.25
C GLU A 1071 -25.23 19.26 -26.40
N GLU A 1072 -25.03 18.39 -27.40
CA GLU A 1072 -23.73 18.07 -27.99
C GLU A 1072 -23.24 19.13 -28.99
N VAL A 1073 -22.00 19.58 -28.82
CA VAL A 1073 -21.20 20.27 -29.84
C VAL A 1073 -20.77 19.25 -30.90
N LYS A 1074 -21.25 19.42 -32.14
CA LYS A 1074 -20.90 18.59 -33.30
C LYS A 1074 -19.42 18.66 -33.64
N THR A 1075 -18.73 17.52 -33.67
CA THR A 1075 -17.46 17.33 -34.37
C THR A 1075 -17.69 16.80 -35.80
N GLU A 1076 -17.05 17.42 -36.79
CA GLU A 1076 -17.16 17.02 -38.20
C GLU A 1076 -16.46 15.68 -38.48
N PRO A 1077 -17.05 14.77 -39.29
CA PRO A 1077 -16.40 13.53 -39.68
C PRO A 1077 -15.42 13.72 -40.84
N VAL A 1078 -14.32 12.97 -40.78
CA VAL A 1078 -13.28 12.87 -41.81
C VAL A 1078 -13.87 12.51 -43.18
N ARG A 1079 -13.65 13.39 -44.17
CA ARG A 1079 -14.09 13.19 -45.56
C ARG A 1079 -13.32 12.06 -46.25
N HIS A 1080 -13.99 10.94 -46.51
CA HIS A 1080 -13.54 9.95 -47.48
C HIS A 1080 -13.67 10.53 -48.90
N GLN A 1081 -12.56 10.80 -49.59
CA GLN A 1081 -12.57 11.15 -51.01
C GLN A 1081 -12.62 9.88 -51.86
N GLY A 1082 -13.83 9.51 -52.30
CA GLY A 1082 -14.07 8.49 -53.33
C GLY A 1082 -15.55 8.50 -53.73
N PRO A 1083 -15.90 8.31 -55.01
CA PRO A 1083 -17.29 8.38 -55.45
C PRO A 1083 -18.12 7.25 -54.82
N GLN A 1084 -19.16 7.62 -54.05
CA GLN A 1084 -20.14 6.67 -53.50
C GLN A 1084 -20.94 6.03 -54.65
N ILE A 1085 -20.77 4.73 -54.85
CA ILE A 1085 -21.50 3.96 -55.86
C ILE A 1085 -22.93 3.75 -55.37
N GLY A 1086 -23.92 4.22 -56.15
CA GLY A 1086 -25.32 4.10 -55.81
C GLY A 1086 -25.81 2.65 -55.86
N ARG A 1087 -26.76 2.28 -55.00
CA ARG A 1087 -27.34 0.91 -54.93
C ARG A 1087 -27.84 0.36 -56.27
N ASN A 1088 -28.24 1.23 -57.20
CA ASN A 1088 -28.75 0.84 -58.52
C ASN A 1088 -27.70 0.92 -59.65
N ASP A 1089 -26.49 1.38 -59.36
CA ASP A 1089 -25.40 1.47 -60.33
C ASP A 1089 -24.76 0.09 -60.55
N LEU A 1090 -24.06 -0.07 -61.67
CA LEU A 1090 -23.35 -1.29 -61.97
C LEU A 1090 -22.24 -1.53 -60.95
N CYS A 1091 -22.14 -2.77 -60.47
CA CYS A 1091 -21.17 -3.13 -59.45
C CYS A 1091 -19.75 -3.05 -60.05
N PRO A 1092 -18.80 -2.37 -59.38
CA PRO A 1092 -17.46 -2.12 -59.92
C PRO A 1092 -16.60 -3.38 -60.07
N CYS A 1093 -17.05 -4.54 -59.57
CA CYS A 1093 -16.41 -5.83 -59.79
C CYS A 1093 -16.52 -6.37 -61.23
N GLY A 1094 -17.20 -5.65 -62.13
CA GLY A 1094 -17.35 -6.04 -63.54
C GLY A 1094 -18.38 -7.13 -63.82
N SER A 1095 -19.19 -7.51 -62.82
CA SER A 1095 -20.18 -8.59 -62.93
C SER A 1095 -21.40 -8.30 -63.82
N GLY A 1096 -21.55 -7.06 -64.33
CA GLY A 1096 -22.70 -6.62 -65.13
C GLY A 1096 -24.01 -6.47 -64.34
N LYS A 1097 -24.02 -6.73 -63.03
CA LYS A 1097 -25.20 -6.61 -62.14
C LYS A 1097 -25.18 -5.31 -61.34
N LYS A 1098 -26.35 -4.83 -60.92
CA LYS A 1098 -26.49 -3.65 -60.03
C LYS A 1098 -25.87 -3.94 -58.65
N TYR A 1099 -25.26 -2.95 -58.01
CA TYR A 1099 -24.52 -3.08 -56.75
C TYR A 1099 -25.33 -3.78 -55.65
N LYS A 1100 -26.61 -3.41 -55.46
CA LYS A 1100 -27.52 -4.04 -54.49
C LYS A 1100 -27.79 -5.53 -54.70
N GLN A 1101 -27.53 -6.05 -55.90
CA GLN A 1101 -27.71 -7.47 -56.23
C GLN A 1101 -26.38 -8.23 -56.30
N CYS A 1102 -25.27 -7.57 -55.94
CA CYS A 1102 -23.93 -8.13 -55.88
C CYS A 1102 -23.32 -7.81 -54.51
N HIS A 1103 -22.22 -7.04 -54.45
CA HIS A 1103 -21.53 -6.72 -53.19
C HIS A 1103 -22.40 -5.93 -52.19
N GLY A 1104 -23.42 -5.21 -52.65
CA GLY A 1104 -24.39 -4.52 -51.79
C GLY A 1104 -25.56 -5.38 -51.30
N LYS A 1105 -25.52 -6.70 -51.49
CA LYS A 1105 -26.63 -7.59 -51.12
C LYS A 1105 -26.63 -7.94 -49.61
N ASN A 1106 -25.47 -7.84 -48.96
CA ASN A 1106 -25.27 -8.07 -47.53
C ASN A 1106 -24.63 -6.85 -46.82
N ALA A 1107 -24.70 -5.67 -47.43
CA ALA A 1107 -24.08 -4.43 -46.96
C ALA A 1107 -25.13 -3.38 -46.54
#